data_AF-A0A8S0YIR3-F1
#
_entry.id   AF-A0A8S0YIR3-F1
#
_cell.length_a   1.000
_cell.length_b   1.000
_cell.length_c   1.000
_cell.angle_alpha   90.00
_cell.angle_beta   90.00
_cell.angle_gamma   90.00
#
_symmetry.space_group_name_H-M   'P 1'
#
loop_
_entity.id
_entity.type
_entity.pdbx_description
1 polymer ?
#
loop_
_entity_poly.entity_id
_entity_poly.type
_entity_poly.pdbx_seq_one_letter_code
_entity_poly.pdbx_strand_id
1 'polypeptide(L)'
;MFDEGKILPVDISKEMKKSYIEYAMSVIVSRALPDVRDGLKPVHRRILYSMHELGLTPEKGYRKCARIVGDVLGKYHPHGDSAVYDALVRMAQDFSIRYTLVDGHGNFGSVDGDSAAAMRYTEAKMNKITLEMLRDINKNTVDFVPNFDGEEKEPSVLPSRFPNLLVNGSAGIAVGMATNIPPHNLTEVINGVIMIIDNPEVTIDELMTSIKGPDFPTSGIIIGTSGIKDAYKTGRGKILVRARTEIEEVNGRNRILITEIPYQVNKSKLIENIADLVKNKKIDGISDIRDESDRDGMRVVIELKRDANPNVTLNQLYKHTRMQDTFGIIMLTLVNNEPKVLSLKQMLVYYLQFQEEVVTRRTQFNLDKAQARAHILEGLKIALDHIDAVINLIRSSKTTEIARKGLMAEFDLSEKQAQAILDMRLQRLTGLEREKIENEYNELMETIRHLKEILENKSILLSIIKDELIEIKNKYGDERKTEIQVSNSDINIEDLIDEKEVVITLTHEGYIKRIPADTYSSQRRGGRGIQAMATKEDDFVEHIFITSTHSHILFFTNKGKVYKLKGYEIPEAGRTAKGTNLINLLPLDINEKIQAVIAFKEIDKDNYFIMATKNGLIKKTKIDQYTSIRRNGLNAINLKDEDELIQVRMTTGKSEIIIFTKNGYAIRFSEEDVRPTGRNTTGVKAITLRDSDIAVSMDIVDESQDVLVVSENGFGKRTPIDEYTIHRRGGKGMITYKVTEKTGLIVGARIVKDEDEIMLINSSNVAIRLNVSEISTTSRNTMGVTLMKTGEEQRVVAIAKINCSDDIENK
;
A
#
# COMPACT_ATOMS: atom_id res chain seq x y z
N MET A 1 33.23 58.55 37.97
CA MET A 1 33.41 57.50 36.95
C MET A 1 32.75 56.26 37.50
N PHE A 2 31.65 55.82 36.89
CA PHE A 2 31.03 54.55 37.25
C PHE A 2 32.02 53.45 36.89
N ASP A 3 32.34 52.61 37.87
CA ASP A 3 33.19 51.44 37.71
C ASP A 3 32.39 50.41 36.91
N GLU A 4 32.39 50.55 35.58
CA GLU A 4 31.84 49.55 34.67
C GLU A 4 32.67 48.28 34.87
N GLY A 5 32.08 47.31 35.58
CA GLY A 5 32.76 46.09 36.00
C GLY A 5 33.46 45.35 34.86
N LYS A 6 34.29 44.35 35.22
CA LYS A 6 35.16 43.59 34.33
C LYS A 6 34.48 43.20 32.99
N ILE A 7 34.84 43.91 31.92
CA ILE A 7 34.39 43.62 30.54
C ILE A 7 35.15 42.39 30.03
N LEU A 8 34.42 41.34 29.68
CA LEU A 8 34.99 40.13 29.06
C LEU A 8 34.80 40.20 27.54
N PRO A 9 35.88 40.26 26.74
CA PRO A 9 35.76 40.21 25.28
C PRO A 9 35.30 38.80 24.85
N VAL A 10 34.23 38.74 24.06
CA VAL A 10 33.67 37.48 23.56
C VAL A 10 33.83 37.43 22.04
N ASP A 11 34.41 36.34 21.53
CA ASP A 11 34.52 36.09 20.09
C ASP A 11 33.13 35.77 19.50
N ILE A 12 32.71 36.54 18.50
CA ILE A 12 31.38 36.43 17.90
C ILE A 12 31.12 35.05 17.27
N SER A 13 32.13 34.45 16.61
CA SER A 13 31.98 33.16 15.94
C SER A 13 31.79 32.04 16.96
N LYS A 14 32.58 32.08 18.04
CA LYS A 14 32.46 31.14 19.15
C LYS A 14 31.12 31.28 19.88
N GLU A 15 30.68 32.50 20.14
CA GLU A 15 29.42 32.75 20.85
C GLU A 15 28.21 32.35 20.02
N MET A 16 28.18 32.69 18.73
CA MET A 16 27.11 32.27 17.82
C MET A 16 27.01 30.75 17.74
N LYS A 17 28.14 30.04 17.63
CA LYS A 17 28.16 28.57 17.62
C LYS A 17 27.64 27.98 18.92
N LYS A 18 28.09 28.51 20.07
CA LYS A 18 27.66 28.05 21.40
C LYS A 18 26.16 28.26 21.60
N SER A 19 25.68 29.50 21.40
CA SER A 19 24.27 29.87 21.55
C SER A 19 23.36 29.06 20.61
N TYR A 20 23.78 28.83 19.35
CA TYR A 20 23.02 28.02 18.41
C TYR A 20 22.95 26.55 18.83
N ILE A 21 24.05 25.96 19.32
CA ILE A 21 24.08 24.56 19.79
C ILE A 21 23.20 24.40 21.04
N GLU A 22 23.29 25.30 22.01
CA GLU A 22 22.46 25.26 23.23
C GLU A 22 20.97 25.32 22.90
N TYR A 23 20.57 26.26 22.03
CA TYR A 23 19.20 26.35 21.54
C TYR A 23 18.77 25.08 20.79
N ALA A 24 19.59 24.59 19.86
CA ALA A 24 19.29 23.40 19.08
C ALA A 24 19.11 22.16 19.97
N MET A 25 20.00 21.95 20.94
CA MET A 25 19.91 20.84 21.90
C MET A 25 18.65 20.94 22.76
N SER A 26 18.33 22.13 23.27
CA SER A 26 17.09 22.36 24.03
C SER A 26 15.83 22.03 23.23
N VAL A 27 15.77 22.45 21.96
CA VAL A 27 14.62 22.15 21.08
C VAL A 27 14.52 20.67 20.77
N ILE A 28 15.64 19.98 20.53
CA ILE A 28 15.68 18.54 20.22
C ILE A 28 15.21 17.72 21.41
N VAL A 29 15.80 17.93 22.60
CA VAL A 29 15.61 17.07 23.78
C VAL A 29 14.36 17.44 24.57
N SER A 30 14.03 18.73 24.67
CA SER A 30 13.03 19.21 25.62
C SER A 30 11.81 19.86 24.97
N ARG A 31 11.62 19.70 23.65
CA ARG A 31 10.45 20.28 22.94
C ARG A 31 9.88 19.43 21.83
N ALA A 32 10.67 19.12 20.81
CA ALA A 32 10.13 18.68 19.52
C ALA A 32 9.93 17.17 19.40
N LEU A 33 10.82 16.36 19.98
CA LEU A 33 10.82 14.90 19.86
C LEU A 33 10.18 14.24 21.09
N PRO A 34 9.43 13.13 20.90
CA PRO A 34 8.94 12.33 22.02
C PRO A 34 10.05 11.46 22.64
N ASP A 35 9.83 11.00 23.87
CA ASP A 35 10.65 9.94 24.50
C ASP A 35 10.17 8.55 24.04
N VAL A 36 11.09 7.62 23.80
CA VAL A 36 10.75 6.25 23.35
C VAL A 36 9.88 5.48 24.36
N ARG A 37 10.00 5.81 25.65
CA ARG A 37 9.40 5.05 26.76
C ARG A 37 7.91 5.30 26.93
N ASP A 38 7.49 6.57 26.90
CA ASP A 38 6.09 6.98 27.08
C ASP A 38 5.46 7.61 25.81
N GLY A 39 6.27 7.91 24.80
CA GLY A 39 5.83 8.55 23.56
C GLY A 39 5.40 10.01 23.71
N LEU A 40 5.65 10.64 24.85
CA LEU A 40 5.21 12.00 25.13
C LEU A 40 6.32 13.03 24.92
N LYS A 41 5.90 14.22 24.48
CA LYS A 41 6.70 15.44 24.56
C LYS A 41 6.51 16.06 25.94
N PRO A 42 7.44 16.92 26.41
CA PRO A 42 7.34 17.51 27.74
C PRO A 42 6.02 18.24 28.03
N VAL A 43 5.46 18.97 27.05
CA VAL A 43 4.17 19.66 27.24
C VAL A 43 3.01 18.68 27.51
N HIS A 44 2.95 17.54 26.79
CA HIS A 44 1.90 16.54 27.00
C HIS A 44 2.06 15.88 28.38
N ARG A 45 3.29 15.53 28.75
CA ARG A 45 3.60 14.91 30.06
C ARG A 45 3.17 15.82 31.22
N ARG A 46 3.49 17.10 31.14
CA ARG A 46 3.15 18.12 32.14
C ARG A 46 1.65 18.34 32.25
N ILE A 47 0.93 18.35 31.13
CA ILE A 47 -0.54 18.45 31.14
C ILE A 47 -1.15 17.24 31.87
N LEU A 48 -0.76 16.01 31.50
CA LEU A 48 -1.31 14.81 32.14
C LEU A 48 -0.95 14.71 33.62
N TYR A 49 0.27 15.10 34.00
CA TYR A 49 0.71 15.11 35.39
C TYR A 49 -0.03 16.16 36.23
N SER A 50 -0.18 17.39 35.73
CA SER A 50 -1.00 18.42 36.40
C SER A 50 -2.47 17.98 36.54
N MET A 51 -3.05 17.36 35.51
CA MET A 51 -4.41 16.80 35.60
C MET A 51 -4.52 15.69 36.66
N HIS A 52 -3.46 14.88 36.85
CA HIS A 52 -3.38 13.87 37.90
C HIS A 52 -3.37 14.51 39.30
N GLU A 53 -2.52 15.50 39.53
CA GLU A 53 -2.41 16.20 40.82
C GLU A 53 -3.68 16.97 41.17
N LEU A 54 -4.33 17.58 40.18
CA LEU A 54 -5.64 18.24 40.36
C LEU A 54 -6.78 17.23 40.61
N GLY A 55 -6.50 15.92 40.55
CA GLY A 55 -7.47 14.85 40.81
C GLY A 55 -8.55 14.75 39.73
N LEU A 56 -8.25 15.09 38.48
CA LEU A 56 -9.20 15.12 37.35
C LEU A 56 -9.42 13.74 36.74
N THR A 57 -9.71 12.75 37.58
CA THR A 57 -9.98 11.37 37.14
C THR A 57 -11.30 11.27 36.36
N PRO A 58 -11.48 10.24 35.53
CA PRO A 58 -12.68 10.07 34.69
C PRO A 58 -14.01 10.09 35.47
N GLU A 59 -13.99 9.64 36.74
CA GLU A 59 -15.16 9.58 37.62
C GLU A 59 -15.56 10.95 38.20
N LYS A 60 -14.70 11.96 38.08
CA LYS A 60 -14.96 13.32 38.58
C LYS A 60 -15.64 14.16 37.50
N GLY A 61 -16.31 15.23 37.95
CA GLY A 61 -16.89 16.22 37.05
C GLY A 61 -15.83 16.98 36.26
N TYR A 62 -16.22 17.49 35.09
CA TYR A 62 -15.36 18.30 34.22
C TYR A 62 -14.87 19.58 34.92
N ARG A 63 -13.68 20.05 34.55
CA ARG A 63 -13.10 21.32 35.03
C ARG A 63 -12.72 22.21 33.88
N LYS A 64 -12.84 23.53 34.07
CA LYS A 64 -12.47 24.53 33.07
C LYS A 64 -11.03 24.35 32.60
N CYS A 65 -10.82 24.33 31.28
CA CYS A 65 -9.49 24.19 30.69
C CYS A 65 -8.55 25.31 31.14
N ALA A 66 -9.06 26.53 31.35
CA ALA A 66 -8.29 27.65 31.90
C ALA A 66 -7.59 27.34 33.24
N ARG A 67 -8.23 26.54 34.12
CA ARG A 67 -7.63 26.13 35.40
C ARG A 67 -6.49 25.13 35.19
N ILE A 68 -6.68 24.18 34.28
CA ILE A 68 -5.67 23.17 33.95
C ILE A 68 -4.44 23.85 33.32
N VAL A 69 -4.66 24.71 32.32
CA VAL A 69 -3.60 25.48 31.67
C VAL A 69 -2.88 26.36 32.69
N GLY A 70 -3.61 27.07 33.56
CA GLY A 70 -3.00 27.90 34.60
C GLY A 70 -2.09 27.12 35.57
N ASP A 71 -2.51 25.92 36.01
CA ASP A 71 -1.70 25.07 36.90
C ASP A 71 -0.45 24.54 36.19
N VAL A 72 -0.58 24.08 34.94
CA VAL A 72 0.57 23.64 34.11
C VAL A 72 1.58 24.78 33.93
N LEU A 73 1.13 25.99 33.62
CA LEU A 73 2.00 27.15 33.43
C LEU A 73 2.70 27.56 34.73
N GLY A 74 1.93 27.60 35.84
CA GLY A 74 2.43 28.03 37.14
C GLY A 74 3.50 27.10 37.71
N LYS A 75 3.37 25.78 37.51
CA LYS A 75 4.25 24.80 38.13
C LYS A 75 5.30 24.20 37.19
N TYR A 76 4.96 23.94 35.92
CA TYR A 76 5.74 23.02 35.09
C TYR A 76 6.19 23.59 33.74
N HIS A 77 5.41 24.48 33.10
CA HIS A 77 5.64 24.88 31.72
C HIS A 77 5.70 26.41 31.56
N PRO A 78 6.88 27.04 31.73
CA PRO A 78 7.05 28.50 31.71
C PRO A 78 7.07 29.06 30.27
N HIS A 79 6.04 28.74 29.48
CA HIS A 79 5.88 29.17 28.09
C HIS A 79 4.46 29.73 27.87
N GLY A 80 4.11 30.06 26.62
CA GLY A 80 2.79 30.62 26.31
C GLY A 80 1.63 29.66 26.64
N ASP A 81 0.54 30.23 27.13
CA ASP A 81 -0.72 29.54 27.43
C ASP A 81 -1.32 28.86 26.19
N SER A 82 -1.23 29.50 25.03
CA SER A 82 -1.71 28.97 23.75
C SER A 82 -1.12 27.59 23.42
N ALA A 83 0.19 27.41 23.61
CA ALA A 83 0.85 26.14 23.30
C ALA A 83 0.36 24.99 24.20
N VAL A 84 0.11 25.27 25.47
CA VAL A 84 -0.44 24.29 26.42
C VAL A 84 -1.89 23.98 26.09
N TYR A 85 -2.70 24.99 25.80
CA TYR A 85 -4.10 24.81 25.45
C TYR A 85 -4.28 24.04 24.13
N ASP A 86 -3.51 24.37 23.10
CA ASP A 86 -3.54 23.67 21.80
C ASP A 86 -3.13 22.20 21.95
N ALA A 87 -2.13 21.92 22.79
CA ALA A 87 -1.71 20.56 23.10
C ALA A 87 -2.82 19.78 23.84
N LEU A 88 -3.48 20.41 24.82
CA LEU A 88 -4.61 19.83 25.54
C LEU A 88 -5.78 19.55 24.58
N VAL A 89 -6.13 20.51 23.71
CA VAL A 89 -7.20 20.39 22.73
C VAL A 89 -6.94 19.21 21.78
N ARG A 90 -5.72 19.09 21.24
CA ARG A 90 -5.35 17.98 20.36
C ARG A 90 -5.45 16.62 21.04
N MET A 91 -5.16 16.54 22.34
CA MET A 91 -5.32 15.30 23.12
C MET A 91 -6.78 14.91 23.37
N ALA A 92 -7.73 15.81 23.11
CA ALA A 92 -9.17 15.57 23.22
C ALA A 92 -9.86 15.35 21.86
N GLN A 93 -9.19 15.63 20.74
CA GLN A 93 -9.74 15.49 19.39
C GLN A 93 -9.57 14.05 18.88
N ASP A 94 -10.68 13.35 18.66
CA ASP A 94 -10.74 11.98 18.17
C ASP A 94 -10.28 11.81 16.71
N PHE A 95 -10.33 12.88 15.91
CA PHE A 95 -9.77 12.94 14.56
C PHE A 95 -8.27 13.28 14.54
N SER A 96 -7.70 13.74 15.66
CA SER A 96 -6.27 14.10 15.76
C SER A 96 -5.41 12.98 16.34
N ILE A 97 -5.89 12.26 17.36
CA ILE A 97 -5.15 11.15 17.98
C ILE A 97 -6.04 9.92 18.09
N ARG A 98 -5.43 8.73 17.97
CA ARG A 98 -6.17 7.47 17.82
C ARG A 98 -6.90 7.02 19.09
N TYR A 99 -6.31 7.28 20.25
CA TYR A 99 -6.88 7.06 21.58
C TYR A 99 -6.73 8.34 22.39
N THR A 100 -7.82 9.08 22.58
CA THR A 100 -7.78 10.39 23.26
C THR A 100 -7.33 10.24 24.71
N LEU A 101 -6.38 11.09 25.12
CA LEU A 101 -5.85 11.11 26.49
C LEU A 101 -6.60 12.10 27.39
N VAL A 102 -7.36 13.01 26.77
CA VAL A 102 -8.20 13.99 27.46
C VAL A 102 -9.64 13.78 27.00
N ASP A 103 -10.56 13.80 27.95
CA ASP A 103 -12.00 13.85 27.70
C ASP A 103 -12.44 15.30 27.80
N GLY A 104 -12.84 15.89 26.67
CA GLY A 104 -13.19 17.29 26.53
C GLY A 104 -14.70 17.51 26.42
N HIS A 105 -15.20 18.55 27.08
CA HIS A 105 -16.59 19.00 27.03
C HIS A 105 -16.67 20.44 26.49
N GLY A 106 -17.44 20.63 25.42
CA GLY A 106 -17.58 21.88 24.67
C GLY A 106 -17.04 21.77 23.24
N ASN A 107 -16.84 22.91 22.57
CA ASN A 107 -16.28 22.93 21.22
C ASN A 107 -14.75 22.81 21.26
N PHE A 108 -14.24 21.63 20.92
CA PHE A 108 -12.81 21.31 20.80
C PHE A 108 -12.29 21.37 19.36
N GLY A 109 -13.02 22.02 18.45
CA GLY A 109 -12.69 22.09 17.02
C GLY A 109 -13.25 20.93 16.23
N SER A 110 -13.04 20.97 14.91
CA SER A 110 -13.62 20.03 13.95
C SER A 110 -12.62 19.61 12.87
N VAL A 111 -12.94 18.54 12.13
CA VAL A 111 -12.17 18.12 10.95
C VAL A 111 -12.19 19.15 9.80
N ASP A 112 -13.12 20.11 9.87
CA ASP A 112 -13.21 21.27 8.97
C ASP A 112 -12.12 22.31 9.23
N GLY A 113 -11.38 22.19 10.33
CA GLY A 113 -10.35 23.12 10.75
C GLY A 113 -10.86 24.28 11.56
N ASP A 114 -12.10 24.21 12.05
CA ASP A 114 -12.56 25.14 13.07
C ASP A 114 -11.68 24.99 14.31
N SER A 115 -11.23 26.13 14.82
CA SER A 115 -10.46 26.17 16.07
C SER A 115 -11.36 25.84 17.25
N ALA A 116 -10.78 25.27 18.30
CA ALA A 116 -11.49 25.10 19.57
C ALA A 116 -11.96 26.46 20.12
N ALA A 117 -13.06 26.44 20.87
CA ALA A 117 -13.49 27.61 21.62
C ALA A 117 -12.42 28.01 22.66
N ALA A 118 -12.46 29.25 23.14
CA ALA A 118 -11.52 29.71 24.15
C ALA A 118 -11.59 28.86 25.45
N MET A 119 -10.44 28.67 26.11
CA MET A 119 -10.28 27.83 27.31
C MET A 119 -11.17 28.17 28.52
N ARG A 120 -11.86 29.34 28.47
CA ARG A 120 -12.87 29.75 29.46
C ARG A 120 -14.23 29.07 29.27
N TYR A 121 -14.52 28.58 28.07
CA TYR A 121 -15.78 27.91 27.74
C TYR A 121 -15.63 26.38 27.82
N THR A 122 -14.51 25.85 27.36
CA THR A 122 -14.22 24.42 27.35
C THR A 122 -13.87 23.89 28.73
N GLU A 123 -14.20 22.62 28.94
CA GLU A 123 -13.88 21.88 30.15
C GLU A 123 -13.24 20.54 29.78
N ALA A 124 -12.41 19.99 30.66
CA ALA A 124 -11.72 18.74 30.42
C ALA A 124 -11.51 17.93 31.72
N LYS A 125 -11.30 16.63 31.55
CA LYS A 125 -10.81 15.67 32.54
C LYS A 125 -9.96 14.60 31.85
N MET A 126 -9.30 13.73 32.61
CA MET A 126 -8.54 12.63 32.01
C MET A 126 -9.50 11.61 31.38
N ASN A 127 -9.14 11.08 30.22
CA ASN A 127 -9.83 9.91 29.65
C ASN A 127 -9.50 8.65 30.49
N LYS A 128 -10.33 7.61 30.40
CA LYS A 128 -10.17 6.34 31.13
C LYS A 128 -8.81 5.69 30.86
N ILE A 129 -8.38 5.63 29.60
CA ILE A 129 -7.09 5.03 29.21
C ILE A 129 -5.88 5.80 29.77
N THR A 130 -6.02 7.10 30.04
CA THR A 130 -4.97 7.96 30.60
C THR A 130 -4.57 7.55 32.01
N LEU A 131 -5.46 6.89 32.76
CA LEU A 131 -5.10 6.32 34.05
C LEU A 131 -3.99 5.27 33.90
N GLU A 132 -3.95 4.52 32.79
CA GLU A 132 -2.88 3.56 32.52
C GLU A 132 -1.56 4.26 32.17
N MET A 133 -1.57 5.52 31.73
CA MET A 133 -0.33 6.30 31.58
C MET A 133 0.32 6.64 32.91
N LEU A 134 -0.49 6.87 33.95
CA LEU A 134 -0.09 7.36 35.28
C LEU A 134 -0.13 6.28 36.37
N ARG A 135 -0.58 5.07 36.04
CA ARG A 135 -0.74 3.96 36.99
C ARG A 135 0.58 3.69 37.71
N ASP A 136 0.52 3.59 39.03
CA ASP A 136 1.65 3.34 39.93
C ASP A 136 2.72 4.45 40.03
N ILE A 137 2.50 5.66 39.49
CA ILE A 137 3.48 6.77 39.52
C ILE A 137 3.99 7.13 40.94
N ASN A 138 3.14 6.94 41.97
CA ASN A 138 3.47 7.22 43.38
C ASN A 138 4.25 6.09 44.08
N LYS A 139 4.63 5.02 43.37
CA LYS A 139 5.35 3.85 43.90
C LYS A 139 6.83 3.85 43.49
N ASN A 140 7.42 5.03 43.34
CA ASN A 140 8.81 5.22 42.92
C ASN A 140 9.15 4.46 41.61
N THR A 141 8.21 4.43 40.66
CA THR A 141 8.37 3.71 39.39
C THR A 141 9.11 4.49 38.32
N VAL A 142 9.23 5.80 38.48
CA VAL A 142 9.90 6.73 37.57
C VAL A 142 10.64 7.80 38.37
N ASP A 143 11.65 8.40 37.74
CA ASP A 143 12.42 9.47 38.37
C ASP A 143 11.71 10.81 38.29
N PHE A 144 11.76 11.55 39.39
CA PHE A 144 11.28 12.91 39.49
C PHE A 144 12.45 13.89 39.44
N VAL A 145 12.31 14.92 38.62
CA VAL A 145 13.26 16.02 38.48
C VAL A 145 12.67 17.30 39.05
N PRO A 146 13.49 18.25 39.54
CA PRO A 146 13.00 19.58 39.88
C PRO A 146 12.34 20.25 38.68
N ASN A 147 11.30 21.04 38.92
CA ASN A 147 10.72 21.92 37.91
C ASN A 147 11.68 23.09 37.57
N PHE A 148 11.20 24.07 36.80
CA PHE A 148 12.06 25.14 36.26
C PHE A 148 12.60 26.13 37.30
N ASP A 149 11.95 26.28 38.46
CA ASP A 149 12.39 27.14 39.58
C ASP A 149 12.88 26.35 40.81
N GLY A 150 12.67 25.02 40.83
CA GLY A 150 13.11 24.12 41.88
C GLY A 150 12.17 23.99 43.08
N GLU A 151 11.00 24.62 43.06
CA GLU A 151 10.00 24.54 44.14
C GLU A 151 9.18 23.25 44.09
N GLU A 152 8.95 22.71 42.89
CA GLU A 152 8.14 21.51 42.64
C GLU A 152 8.96 20.38 42.00
N LYS A 153 8.38 19.19 41.94
CA LYS A 153 8.94 18.05 41.20
C LYS A 153 8.02 17.64 40.05
N GLU A 154 8.61 17.23 38.94
CA GLU A 154 7.89 16.67 37.79
C GLU A 154 8.50 15.32 37.37
N PRO A 155 7.70 14.37 36.86
CA PRO A 155 8.21 13.10 36.38
C PRO A 155 8.99 13.31 35.07
N SER A 156 10.19 12.72 34.98
CA SER A 156 11.00 12.72 33.76
C SER A 156 10.33 11.97 32.61
N VAL A 157 9.60 10.90 32.94
CA VAL A 157 8.84 10.01 32.06
C VAL A 157 7.60 9.49 32.82
N LEU A 158 6.52 9.14 32.13
CA LEU A 158 5.37 8.47 32.77
C LEU A 158 5.51 6.94 32.76
N PRO A 159 4.93 6.21 33.74
CA PRO A 159 4.94 4.74 33.75
C PRO A 159 4.41 4.08 32.47
N SER A 160 3.43 4.71 31.79
CA SER A 160 2.95 4.33 30.45
C SER A 160 2.68 2.83 30.29
N ARG A 161 1.66 2.28 30.96
CA ARG A 161 1.38 0.83 30.94
C ARG A 161 0.91 0.27 29.59
N PHE A 162 0.77 1.11 28.57
CA PHE A 162 0.60 0.73 27.17
C PHE A 162 1.59 1.49 26.26
N PRO A 163 1.95 0.95 25.09
CA PRO A 163 2.96 1.52 24.18
C PRO A 163 2.45 2.75 23.40
N ASN A 164 2.20 3.85 24.11
CA ASN A 164 1.58 5.07 23.60
C ASN A 164 2.30 5.68 22.39
N LEU A 165 3.63 5.58 22.29
CA LEU A 165 4.39 6.12 21.15
C LEU A 165 3.91 5.54 19.81
N LEU A 166 3.71 4.23 19.73
CA LEU A 166 3.23 3.58 18.52
C LEU A 166 1.72 3.70 18.37
N VAL A 167 1.00 3.59 19.48
CA VAL A 167 -0.47 3.63 19.52
C VAL A 167 -1.02 4.97 19.04
N ASN A 168 -0.52 6.09 19.56
CA ASN A 168 -0.98 7.42 19.19
C ASN A 168 -0.08 8.13 18.17
N GLY A 169 1.15 7.66 17.99
CA GLY A 169 2.11 8.31 17.10
C GLY A 169 2.62 9.64 17.65
N SER A 170 3.44 10.33 16.85
CA SER A 170 3.95 11.66 17.17
C SER A 170 4.48 12.33 15.91
N ALA A 171 4.23 13.63 15.77
CA ALA A 171 4.79 14.44 14.70
C ALA A 171 5.50 15.66 15.31
N GLY A 172 6.69 15.99 14.80
CA GLY A 172 7.48 17.10 15.33
C GLY A 172 8.63 17.50 14.42
N ILE A 173 8.90 18.80 14.34
CA ILE A 173 10.03 19.36 13.61
C ILE A 173 10.97 19.97 14.67
N ALA A 174 12.19 19.47 14.72
CA ALA A 174 13.25 19.97 15.60
C ALA A 174 14.26 20.79 14.77
N VAL A 175 15.43 21.09 15.34
CA VAL A 175 16.51 21.75 14.58
C VAL A 175 17.29 20.69 13.79
N GLY A 176 17.18 20.74 12.46
CA GLY A 176 17.90 19.84 11.53
C GLY A 176 17.32 18.43 11.39
N MET A 177 16.20 18.12 12.05
CA MET A 177 15.57 16.79 12.00
C MET A 177 14.05 16.88 12.21
N ALA A 178 13.33 15.83 11.82
CA ALA A 178 11.89 15.72 12.00
C ALA A 178 11.50 14.28 12.36
N THR A 179 10.41 14.14 13.11
CA THR A 179 9.75 12.88 13.43
C THR A 179 8.32 12.89 12.90
N ASN A 180 7.88 11.75 12.38
CA ASN A 180 6.51 11.54 11.93
C ASN A 180 6.16 10.05 12.06
N ILE A 181 5.76 9.67 13.27
CA ILE A 181 5.37 8.32 13.65
C ILE A 181 3.85 8.21 13.51
N PRO A 182 3.33 7.32 12.65
CA PRO A 182 1.90 7.15 12.51
C PRO A 182 1.29 6.38 13.71
N PRO A 183 0.00 6.60 14.01
CA PRO A 183 -0.73 5.83 15.01
C PRO A 183 -0.94 4.37 14.57
N HIS A 184 -1.16 3.48 15.53
CA HIS A 184 -1.41 2.05 15.34
C HIS A 184 -2.53 1.57 16.26
N ASN A 185 -3.13 0.43 15.92
CA ASN A 185 -4.18 -0.19 16.73
C ASN A 185 -3.59 -0.76 18.04
N LEU A 186 -4.21 -0.45 19.19
CA LEU A 186 -3.76 -0.87 20.52
C LEU A 186 -3.66 -2.40 20.66
N THR A 187 -4.67 -3.12 20.16
CA THR A 187 -4.73 -4.58 20.22
C THR A 187 -3.56 -5.20 19.45
N GLU A 188 -3.31 -4.71 18.23
CA GLU A 188 -2.21 -5.18 17.39
C GLU A 188 -0.83 -4.91 18.02
N VAL A 189 -0.62 -3.70 18.56
CA VAL A 189 0.66 -3.33 19.18
C VAL A 189 0.91 -4.14 20.46
N ILE A 190 -0.10 -4.32 21.31
CA ILE A 190 0.02 -5.16 22.52
C ILE A 190 0.35 -6.60 22.14
N ASN A 191 -0.36 -7.17 21.16
CA ASN A 191 -0.04 -8.51 20.66
C ASN A 191 1.40 -8.58 20.13
N GLY A 192 1.91 -7.54 19.47
CA GLY A 192 3.30 -7.45 19.04
C GLY A 192 4.32 -7.41 20.20
N VAL A 193 4.02 -6.71 21.29
CA VAL A 193 4.84 -6.76 22.52
C VAL A 193 4.83 -8.16 23.12
N ILE A 194 3.66 -8.82 23.16
CA ILE A 194 3.53 -10.19 23.66
C ILE A 194 4.33 -11.18 22.81
N MET A 195 4.35 -11.01 21.48
CA MET A 195 5.18 -11.84 20.60
C MET A 195 6.67 -11.73 20.92
N ILE A 196 7.16 -10.54 21.31
CA ILE A 196 8.56 -10.34 21.73
C ILE A 196 8.83 -10.98 23.09
N ILE A 197 7.87 -10.92 24.01
CA ILE A 197 7.96 -11.60 25.32
C ILE A 197 8.07 -13.12 25.12
N ASP A 198 7.23 -13.69 24.26
CA ASP A 198 7.18 -15.13 24.00
C ASP A 198 8.37 -15.61 23.14
N ASN A 199 8.86 -14.77 22.22
CA ASN A 199 10.03 -15.04 21.40
C ASN A 199 10.88 -13.76 21.17
N PRO A 200 11.99 -13.58 21.91
CA PRO A 200 12.87 -12.41 21.75
C PRO A 200 13.50 -12.28 20.35
N GLU A 201 13.67 -13.40 19.64
CA GLU A 201 14.27 -13.45 18.30
C GLU A 201 13.26 -13.20 17.17
N VAL A 202 11.99 -12.90 17.50
CA VAL A 202 10.94 -12.60 16.52
C VAL A 202 11.40 -11.58 15.48
N THR A 203 11.20 -11.90 14.21
CA THR A 203 11.59 -11.06 13.09
C THR A 203 10.56 -9.97 12.85
N ILE A 204 10.93 -8.93 12.09
CA ILE A 204 10.00 -7.86 11.73
C ILE A 204 8.86 -8.40 10.86
N ASP A 205 9.16 -9.34 9.96
CA ASP A 205 8.14 -9.94 9.08
C ASP A 205 7.13 -10.78 9.90
N GLU A 206 7.56 -11.45 10.97
CA GLU A 206 6.67 -12.12 11.92
C GLU A 206 5.86 -11.11 12.75
N LEU A 207 6.47 -10.03 13.26
CA LEU A 207 5.75 -8.98 13.98
C LEU A 207 4.63 -8.34 13.13
N MET A 208 4.85 -8.24 11.81
CA MET A 208 3.85 -7.72 10.87
C MET A 208 2.63 -8.62 10.68
N THR A 209 2.68 -9.88 11.12
CA THR A 209 1.49 -10.74 11.16
C THR A 209 0.48 -10.27 12.22
N SER A 210 0.98 -9.64 13.30
CA SER A 210 0.15 -9.02 14.35
C SER A 210 -0.07 -7.54 14.09
N ILE A 211 0.99 -6.78 13.81
CA ILE A 211 0.95 -5.33 13.52
C ILE A 211 0.89 -5.12 12.01
N LYS A 212 -0.34 -5.05 11.48
CA LYS A 212 -0.58 -5.05 10.03
C LYS A 212 -0.07 -3.77 9.35
N GLY A 213 -0.11 -2.66 10.07
CA GLY A 213 0.20 -1.33 9.54
C GLY A 213 -0.30 -0.21 10.45
N PRO A 214 -0.12 1.05 10.04
CA PRO A 214 -0.75 2.19 10.70
C PRO A 214 -2.28 2.06 10.80
N ASP A 215 -2.87 2.63 11.86
CA ASP A 215 -4.32 2.73 12.06
C ASP A 215 -4.68 4.18 12.40
N PHE A 216 -5.22 4.90 11.42
CA PHE A 216 -5.49 6.31 11.54
C PHE A 216 -6.85 6.59 12.20
N PRO A 217 -6.96 7.67 13.00
CA PRO A 217 -8.23 8.06 13.61
C PRO A 217 -9.33 8.37 12.59
N THR A 218 -8.96 8.87 11.40
CA THR A 218 -9.86 9.23 10.30
C THR A 218 -10.10 8.08 9.30
N SER A 219 -9.74 6.84 9.67
CA SER A 219 -9.88 5.65 8.82
C SER A 219 -9.07 5.76 7.52
N GLY A 220 -9.73 5.75 6.35
CA GLY A 220 -9.10 5.78 5.04
C GLY A 220 -8.57 4.43 4.59
N ILE A 221 -7.96 4.43 3.41
CA ILE A 221 -7.43 3.23 2.75
C ILE A 221 -5.94 3.42 2.49
N ILE A 222 -5.09 2.58 3.09
CA ILE A 222 -3.68 2.50 2.74
C ILE A 222 -3.53 1.66 1.48
N ILE A 223 -2.80 2.17 0.49
CA ILE A 223 -2.56 1.50 -0.79
C ILE A 223 -1.15 0.90 -0.81
N GLY A 224 -1.08 -0.43 -0.83
CA GLY A 224 0.18 -1.19 -0.86
C GLY A 224 0.82 -1.38 0.52
N THR A 225 1.79 -2.30 0.60
CA THR A 225 2.44 -2.69 1.87
C THR A 225 3.95 -2.50 1.89
N SER A 226 4.58 -2.34 0.72
CA SER A 226 6.02 -2.10 0.58
C SER A 226 6.53 -0.95 1.46
N GLY A 227 5.85 0.21 1.42
CA GLY A 227 6.20 1.37 2.23
C GLY A 227 6.09 1.15 3.75
N ILE A 228 5.18 0.28 4.19
CA ILE A 228 5.04 -0.13 5.61
C ILE A 228 6.24 -0.99 5.99
N LYS A 229 6.58 -1.99 5.17
CA LYS A 229 7.72 -2.89 5.41
C LYS A 229 9.03 -2.11 5.53
N ASP A 230 9.28 -1.17 4.62
CA ASP A 230 10.48 -0.32 4.64
C ASP A 230 10.54 0.52 5.92
N ALA A 231 9.41 1.14 6.30
CA ALA A 231 9.30 1.92 7.53
C ALA A 231 9.59 1.08 8.77
N TYR A 232 9.04 -0.13 8.85
CA TYR A 232 9.23 -0.99 10.02
C TYR A 232 10.62 -1.59 10.10
N LYS A 233 11.27 -1.86 8.97
CA LYS A 233 12.65 -2.39 8.91
C LYS A 233 13.70 -1.31 9.19
N THR A 234 13.52 -0.11 8.64
CA THR A 234 14.57 0.93 8.64
C THR A 234 14.26 2.16 9.50
N GLY A 235 13.00 2.29 9.96
CA GLY A 235 12.48 3.49 10.61
C GLY A 235 12.07 4.59 9.63
N ARG A 236 12.14 4.37 8.31
CA ARG A 236 11.74 5.35 7.29
C ARG A 236 10.97 4.68 6.15
N GLY A 237 9.88 5.28 5.73
CA GLY A 237 9.10 4.78 4.60
C GLY A 237 8.07 5.81 4.14
N LYS A 238 7.39 5.51 3.03
CA LYS A 238 6.31 6.34 2.49
C LYS A 238 5.13 5.46 2.18
N ILE A 239 3.96 5.84 2.66
CA ILE A 239 2.72 5.12 2.36
C ILE A 239 1.74 6.07 1.67
N LEU A 240 0.95 5.52 0.75
CA LEU A 240 -0.15 6.24 0.12
C LEU A 240 -1.42 5.99 0.92
N VAL A 241 -2.09 7.06 1.33
CA VAL A 241 -3.37 7.01 2.03
C VAL A 241 -4.42 7.66 1.15
N ARG A 242 -5.51 6.94 0.89
CA ARG A 242 -6.60 7.32 0.01
C ARG A 242 -7.89 7.49 0.81
N ALA A 243 -8.71 8.44 0.39
CA ALA A 243 -10.07 8.65 0.86
C ALA A 243 -10.95 7.42 0.53
N ARG A 244 -11.90 7.10 1.42
CA ARG A 244 -12.93 6.10 1.11
C ARG A 244 -14.02 6.77 0.29
N THR A 245 -14.35 6.14 -0.83
CA THR A 245 -15.33 6.68 -1.77
C THR A 245 -16.27 5.61 -2.30
N GLU A 246 -17.52 5.99 -2.54
CA GLU A 246 -18.53 5.17 -3.19
C GLU A 246 -19.12 5.90 -4.40
N ILE A 247 -19.53 5.15 -5.42
CA ILE A 247 -20.19 5.70 -6.62
C ILE A 247 -21.65 5.27 -6.58
N GLU A 248 -22.57 6.24 -6.58
CA GLU A 248 -24.01 6.02 -6.60
C GLU A 248 -24.61 6.61 -7.88
N GLU A 249 -25.63 5.95 -8.44
CA GLU A 249 -26.45 6.48 -9.53
C GLU A 249 -27.81 6.93 -9.00
N VAL A 250 -28.14 8.21 -9.16
CA VAL A 250 -29.42 8.79 -8.74
C VAL A 250 -30.02 9.59 -9.89
N ASN A 251 -31.25 9.26 -10.29
CA ASN A 251 -31.99 9.94 -11.37
C ASN A 251 -31.21 10.02 -12.70
N GLY A 252 -30.47 8.98 -13.06
CA GLY A 252 -29.65 8.93 -14.28
C GLY A 252 -28.43 9.85 -14.25
N ARG A 253 -27.95 10.23 -13.06
CA ARG A 253 -26.68 10.92 -12.84
C ARG A 253 -25.84 10.17 -11.83
N ASN A 254 -24.55 10.04 -12.12
CA ASN A 254 -23.58 9.47 -11.20
C ASN A 254 -23.14 10.52 -10.17
N ARG A 255 -22.87 10.07 -8.95
CA ARG A 255 -22.33 10.89 -7.85
C ARG A 255 -21.20 10.12 -7.19
N ILE A 256 -20.16 10.84 -6.79
CA ILE A 256 -19.06 10.29 -5.97
C ILE A 256 -19.30 10.75 -4.54
N LEU A 257 -19.43 9.80 -3.63
CA LEU A 257 -19.53 10.05 -2.20
C LEU A 257 -18.16 9.85 -1.56
N ILE A 258 -17.74 10.79 -0.72
CA ILE A 258 -16.55 10.66 0.12
C ILE A 258 -17.02 10.50 1.55
N THR A 259 -16.72 9.34 2.14
CA THR A 259 -17.13 8.98 3.51
C THR A 259 -15.99 9.08 4.52
N GLU A 260 -14.73 9.01 4.05
CA GLU A 260 -13.54 9.13 4.90
C GLU A 260 -12.44 9.87 4.13
N ILE A 261 -11.63 10.67 4.83
CA ILE A 261 -10.50 11.41 4.25
C ILE A 261 -9.16 10.99 4.85
N PRO A 262 -8.04 11.15 4.12
CA PRO A 262 -6.73 10.83 4.65
C PRO A 262 -6.39 11.60 5.93
N TYR A 263 -5.53 11.02 6.76
CA TYR A 263 -5.11 11.60 8.03
C TYR A 263 -4.44 12.98 7.85
N GLN A 264 -4.77 13.92 8.74
CA GLN A 264 -4.30 15.33 8.71
C GLN A 264 -4.71 16.11 7.44
N VAL A 265 -5.74 15.67 6.74
CA VAL A 265 -6.40 16.45 5.68
C VAL A 265 -7.56 17.23 6.28
N ASN A 266 -7.63 18.53 5.96
CA ASN A 266 -8.73 19.39 6.35
C ASN A 266 -9.86 19.27 5.31
N LYS A 267 -11.08 18.95 5.76
CA LYS A 267 -12.23 18.69 4.86
C LYS A 267 -12.64 19.94 4.07
N SER A 268 -12.85 21.06 4.75
CA SER A 268 -13.24 22.33 4.10
C SER A 268 -12.23 22.81 3.05
N LYS A 269 -10.92 22.74 3.34
CA LYS A 269 -9.85 23.05 2.37
C LYS A 269 -9.80 22.06 1.21
N LEU A 270 -10.12 20.78 1.45
CA LEU A 270 -10.20 19.80 0.36
C LEU A 270 -11.33 20.17 -0.61
N ILE A 271 -12.51 20.51 -0.08
CA ILE A 271 -13.67 20.93 -0.87
C ILE A 271 -13.35 22.21 -1.65
N GLU A 272 -12.75 23.21 -1.01
CA GLU A 272 -12.30 24.45 -1.65
C GLU A 272 -11.34 24.18 -2.83
N ASN A 273 -10.33 23.32 -2.61
CA ASN A 273 -9.39 22.93 -3.66
C ASN A 273 -10.09 22.20 -4.82
N ILE A 274 -11.06 21.33 -4.55
CA ILE A 274 -11.82 20.65 -5.62
C ILE A 274 -12.62 21.70 -6.42
N ALA A 275 -13.29 22.63 -5.74
CA ALA A 275 -14.04 23.70 -6.40
C ALA A 275 -13.15 24.57 -7.30
N ASP A 276 -11.93 24.91 -6.84
CA ASP A 276 -10.95 25.66 -7.63
C ASP A 276 -10.45 24.87 -8.85
N LEU A 277 -10.25 23.56 -8.73
CA LEU A 277 -9.85 22.71 -9.87
C LEU A 277 -10.96 22.62 -10.94
N VAL A 278 -12.22 22.60 -10.51
CA VAL A 278 -13.39 22.63 -11.40
C VAL A 278 -13.50 24.01 -12.08
N LYS A 279 -13.41 25.10 -11.31
CA LYS A 279 -13.46 26.48 -11.83
C LYS A 279 -12.37 26.75 -12.86
N ASN A 280 -11.16 26.23 -12.64
CA ASN A 280 -10.02 26.36 -13.54
C ASN A 280 -10.01 25.35 -14.69
N LYS A 281 -11.09 24.55 -14.87
CA LYS A 281 -11.22 23.50 -15.90
C LYS A 281 -10.07 22.49 -15.92
N LYS A 282 -9.45 22.21 -14.77
CA LYS A 282 -8.44 21.14 -14.65
C LYS A 282 -9.09 19.77 -14.49
N ILE A 283 -10.25 19.72 -13.85
CA ILE A 283 -11.11 18.54 -13.75
C ILE A 283 -12.44 18.92 -14.41
N ASP A 284 -12.81 18.18 -15.45
CA ASP A 284 -14.13 18.31 -16.10
C ASP A 284 -15.04 17.15 -15.67
N GLY A 285 -16.35 17.35 -15.81
CA GLY A 285 -17.35 16.35 -15.48
C GLY A 285 -17.98 16.48 -14.09
N ILE A 286 -17.55 17.44 -13.26
CA ILE A 286 -18.21 17.77 -11.98
C ILE A 286 -19.24 18.88 -12.24
N SER A 287 -20.43 18.71 -11.69
CA SER A 287 -21.57 19.63 -11.81
C SER A 287 -21.84 20.41 -10.52
N ASP A 288 -21.73 19.75 -9.36
CA ASP A 288 -21.98 20.34 -8.05
C ASP A 288 -21.16 19.62 -6.97
N ILE A 289 -20.88 20.31 -5.86
CA ILE A 289 -20.16 19.78 -4.70
C ILE A 289 -20.92 20.21 -3.44
N ARG A 290 -21.32 19.26 -2.60
CA ARG A 290 -22.06 19.51 -1.36
C ARG A 290 -21.43 18.77 -0.19
N ASP A 291 -21.44 19.39 0.97
CA ASP A 291 -21.13 18.74 2.24
C ASP A 291 -22.43 18.40 2.95
N GLU A 292 -22.77 17.12 2.99
CA GLU A 292 -23.93 16.55 3.66
C GLU A 292 -23.52 15.83 4.97
N SER A 293 -22.33 16.16 5.52
CA SER A 293 -21.86 15.59 6.78
C SER A 293 -22.76 16.01 7.95
N ASP A 294 -23.07 15.06 8.81
CA ASP A 294 -23.92 15.26 9.99
C ASP A 294 -23.30 14.60 11.24
N ARG A 295 -24.13 14.30 12.25
CA ARG A 295 -23.68 13.62 13.48
C ARG A 295 -23.41 12.13 13.28
N ASP A 296 -23.98 11.53 12.24
CA ASP A 296 -23.88 10.10 11.95
C ASP A 296 -22.65 9.78 11.10
N GLY A 297 -22.09 10.76 10.38
CA GLY A 297 -20.78 10.63 9.75
C GLY A 297 -20.44 11.71 8.72
N MET A 298 -19.24 11.57 8.16
CA MET A 298 -18.79 12.41 7.05
C MET A 298 -19.44 11.96 5.75
N ARG A 299 -20.01 12.91 4.98
CA ARG A 299 -20.61 12.66 3.68
C ARG A 299 -20.42 13.85 2.75
N VAL A 300 -19.36 13.83 1.94
CA VAL A 300 -19.15 14.85 0.89
C VAL A 300 -19.61 14.29 -0.44
N VAL A 301 -20.54 14.99 -1.10
CA VAL A 301 -21.18 14.59 -2.34
C VAL A 301 -20.63 15.40 -3.50
N ILE A 302 -20.10 14.71 -4.50
CA ILE A 302 -19.65 15.30 -5.77
C ILE A 302 -20.60 14.81 -6.87
N GLU A 303 -21.47 15.68 -7.36
CA GLU A 303 -22.39 15.35 -8.45
C GLU A 303 -21.70 15.49 -9.81
N LEU A 304 -21.85 14.47 -10.65
CA LEU A 304 -21.26 14.46 -11.98
C LEU A 304 -22.23 14.91 -13.07
N LYS A 305 -21.69 15.42 -14.17
CA LYS A 305 -22.44 15.68 -15.41
C LYS A 305 -22.94 14.34 -16.00
N ARG A 306 -24.03 14.37 -16.77
CA ARG A 306 -24.69 13.16 -17.31
C ARG A 306 -23.78 12.28 -18.17
N ASP A 307 -22.83 12.89 -18.86
CA ASP A 307 -21.89 12.28 -19.80
C ASP A 307 -20.52 11.96 -19.18
N ALA A 308 -20.30 12.31 -17.90
CA ALA A 308 -19.02 12.10 -17.23
C ALA A 308 -18.87 10.66 -16.73
N ASN A 309 -17.71 10.05 -17.00
CA ASN A 309 -17.38 8.73 -16.47
C ASN A 309 -16.90 8.85 -15.01
N PRO A 310 -17.61 8.25 -14.04
CA PRO A 310 -17.32 8.42 -12.61
C PRO A 310 -15.93 7.92 -12.22
N ASN A 311 -15.46 6.82 -12.82
CA ASN A 311 -14.15 6.26 -12.52
C ASN A 311 -13.01 7.15 -13.03
N VAL A 312 -13.19 7.82 -14.17
CA VAL A 312 -12.19 8.73 -14.72
C VAL A 312 -12.09 9.99 -13.86
N THR A 313 -13.23 10.60 -13.50
CA THR A 313 -13.26 11.77 -12.61
C THR A 313 -12.69 11.44 -11.24
N LEU A 314 -13.04 10.29 -10.66
CA LEU A 314 -12.49 9.84 -9.38
C LEU A 314 -10.96 9.70 -9.41
N ASN A 315 -10.41 9.10 -10.48
CA ASN A 315 -8.96 9.00 -10.64
C ASN A 315 -8.27 10.36 -10.82
N GLN A 316 -8.92 11.32 -11.48
CA GLN A 316 -8.42 12.69 -11.57
C GLN A 316 -8.43 13.38 -10.19
N LEU A 317 -9.50 13.18 -9.40
CA LEU A 317 -9.59 13.69 -8.04
C LEU A 317 -8.45 13.13 -7.17
N TYR A 318 -8.19 11.82 -7.21
CA TYR A 318 -7.05 11.23 -6.49
C TYR A 318 -5.70 11.80 -6.92
N LYS A 319 -5.53 12.13 -8.21
CA LYS A 319 -4.26 12.64 -8.73
C LYS A 319 -4.01 14.11 -8.39
N HIS A 320 -5.07 14.91 -8.33
CA HIS A 320 -4.96 16.37 -8.26
C HIS A 320 -5.38 16.97 -6.92
N THR A 321 -5.92 16.17 -6.01
CA THR A 321 -6.41 16.62 -4.70
C THR A 321 -5.78 15.79 -3.58
N ARG A 322 -5.95 16.24 -2.33
CA ARG A 322 -5.54 15.47 -1.14
C ARG A 322 -6.53 14.35 -0.77
N MET A 323 -7.43 13.95 -1.67
CA MET A 323 -8.15 12.68 -1.53
C MET A 323 -7.20 11.48 -1.61
N GLN A 324 -6.02 11.64 -2.19
CA GLN A 324 -4.92 10.70 -2.03
C GLN A 324 -3.68 11.48 -1.63
N ASP A 325 -3.10 11.13 -0.48
CA ASP A 325 -1.94 11.83 0.06
C ASP A 325 -0.82 10.84 0.42
N THR A 326 0.41 11.33 0.47
CA THR A 326 1.57 10.55 0.88
C THR A 326 1.91 10.84 2.33
N PHE A 327 1.83 9.81 3.19
CA PHE A 327 2.30 9.91 4.56
C PHE A 327 3.77 9.44 4.63
N GLY A 328 4.67 10.37 4.92
CA GLY A 328 6.10 10.08 5.11
C GLY A 328 6.40 9.67 6.54
N ILE A 329 6.73 8.39 6.75
CA ILE A 329 7.05 7.83 8.07
C ILE A 329 8.51 8.10 8.40
N ILE A 330 8.75 8.69 9.57
CA ILE A 330 10.08 8.86 10.17
C ILE A 330 9.99 8.51 11.66
N MET A 331 10.46 7.31 12.01
CA MET A 331 10.48 6.76 13.35
C MET A 331 11.64 7.29 14.20
N LEU A 332 11.71 8.62 14.32
CA LEU A 332 12.72 9.32 15.11
C LEU A 332 12.19 9.63 16.51
N THR A 333 12.91 9.23 17.55
CA THR A 333 12.53 9.46 18.96
C THR A 333 13.78 9.68 19.82
N LEU A 334 13.60 10.12 21.06
CA LEU A 334 14.69 10.20 22.03
C LEU A 334 14.88 8.85 22.72
N VAL A 335 16.13 8.38 22.75
CA VAL A 335 16.59 7.24 23.55
C VAL A 335 17.72 7.76 24.43
N ASN A 336 17.53 7.77 25.74
CA ASN A 336 18.49 8.35 26.70
C ASN A 336 18.89 9.80 26.33
N ASN A 337 17.90 10.63 25.98
CA ASN A 337 18.07 12.02 25.51
C ASN A 337 18.85 12.19 24.19
N GLU A 338 19.11 11.12 23.45
CA GLU A 338 19.72 11.18 22.13
C GLU A 338 18.69 10.89 21.02
N PRO A 339 18.63 11.68 19.94
CA PRO A 339 17.73 11.42 18.82
C PRO A 339 18.20 10.20 18.01
N LYS A 340 17.36 9.16 17.91
CA LYS A 340 17.64 7.93 17.16
C LYS A 340 16.47 7.54 16.27
N VAL A 341 16.79 7.12 15.04
CA VAL A 341 15.82 6.49 14.13
C VAL A 341 15.77 5.01 14.48
N LEU A 342 14.58 4.52 14.78
CA LEU A 342 14.38 3.15 15.25
C LEU A 342 13.49 2.35 14.28
N SER A 343 13.73 1.05 14.21
CA SER A 343 12.81 0.09 13.59
C SER A 343 11.61 -0.21 14.52
N LEU A 344 10.57 -0.86 13.99
CA LEU A 344 9.40 -1.27 14.78
C LEU A 344 9.80 -2.16 15.95
N LYS A 345 10.64 -3.18 15.70
CA LYS A 345 11.13 -4.09 16.73
C LYS A 345 11.89 -3.32 17.82
N GLN A 346 12.78 -2.39 17.45
CA GLN A 346 13.53 -1.60 18.41
C GLN A 346 12.62 -0.75 19.31
N MET A 347 11.60 -0.10 18.75
CA MET A 347 10.63 0.66 19.55
C MET A 347 9.90 -0.20 20.59
N LEU A 348 9.43 -1.38 20.19
CA LEU A 348 8.75 -2.32 21.08
C LEU A 348 9.69 -2.87 22.17
N VAL A 349 10.95 -3.16 21.81
CA VAL A 349 11.97 -3.62 22.76
C VAL A 349 12.29 -2.55 23.80
N TYR A 350 12.48 -1.29 23.40
CA TYR A 350 12.72 -0.19 24.35
C TYR A 350 11.52 0.03 25.28
N TYR A 351 10.31 -0.08 24.75
CA TYR A 351 9.10 -0.03 25.57
C TYR A 351 9.06 -1.20 26.59
N LEU A 352 9.34 -2.43 26.15
CA LEU A 352 9.35 -3.59 27.03
C LEU A 352 10.42 -3.47 28.13
N GLN A 353 11.63 -3.06 27.78
CA GLN A 353 12.71 -2.81 28.75
C GLN A 353 12.29 -1.77 29.80
N PHE A 354 11.59 -0.72 29.39
CA PHE A 354 11.07 0.27 30.32
C PHE A 354 9.96 -0.29 31.22
N GLN A 355 9.07 -1.15 30.69
CA GLN A 355 8.08 -1.84 31.52
C GLN A 355 8.73 -2.81 32.51
N GLU A 356 9.82 -3.49 32.13
CA GLU A 356 10.61 -4.30 33.06
C GLU A 356 11.15 -3.45 34.22
N GLU A 357 11.71 -2.27 33.93
CA GLU A 357 12.18 -1.32 34.95
C GLU A 357 11.03 -0.86 35.87
N VAL A 358 9.92 -0.40 35.29
CA VAL A 358 8.75 0.10 36.03
C VAL A 358 8.19 -0.97 36.97
N VAL A 359 8.03 -2.20 36.49
CA VAL A 359 7.49 -3.31 37.30
C VAL A 359 8.51 -3.73 38.37
N THR A 360 9.80 -3.78 38.04
CA THR A 360 10.86 -4.06 39.03
C THR A 360 10.85 -3.04 40.16
N ARG A 361 10.84 -1.74 39.83
CA ARG A 361 10.80 -0.64 40.81
C ARG A 361 9.53 -0.69 41.66
N ARG A 362 8.38 -0.95 41.05
CA ARG A 362 7.11 -1.14 41.77
C ARG A 362 7.16 -2.31 42.74
N THR A 363 7.70 -3.45 42.30
CA THR A 363 7.84 -4.66 43.13
C THR A 363 8.80 -4.41 44.27
N GLN A 364 9.93 -3.74 44.04
CA GLN A 364 10.87 -3.34 45.07
C GLN A 364 10.23 -2.38 46.09
N PHE A 365 9.49 -1.36 45.63
CA PHE A 365 8.78 -0.44 46.52
C PHE A 365 7.77 -1.17 47.42
N ASN A 366 7.01 -2.10 46.85
CA ASN A 366 6.08 -2.91 47.61
C ASN A 366 6.81 -3.83 48.60
N LEU A 367 7.96 -4.39 48.20
CA LEU A 367 8.80 -5.23 49.06
C LEU A 367 9.34 -4.43 50.24
N ASP A 368 9.93 -3.25 50.01
CA ASP A 368 10.46 -2.37 51.05
C ASP A 368 9.35 -1.97 52.03
N LYS A 369 8.15 -1.65 51.51
CA LYS A 369 6.99 -1.31 52.34
C LYS A 369 6.49 -2.51 53.15
N ALA A 370 6.42 -3.70 52.55
CA ALA A 370 6.01 -4.93 53.23
C ALA A 370 7.01 -5.34 54.31
N GLN A 371 8.31 -5.29 54.02
CA GLN A 371 9.39 -5.55 54.97
C GLN A 371 9.40 -4.55 56.12
N ALA A 372 9.23 -3.25 55.84
CA ALA A 372 9.11 -2.24 56.88
C ALA A 372 7.89 -2.49 57.78
N ARG A 373 6.76 -2.94 57.22
CA ARG A 373 5.57 -3.29 58.00
C ARG A 373 5.79 -4.56 58.82
N ALA A 374 6.34 -5.62 58.23
CA ALA A 374 6.66 -6.87 58.91
C ALA A 374 7.64 -6.65 60.07
N HIS A 375 8.67 -5.81 59.87
CA HIS A 375 9.61 -5.39 60.92
C HIS A 375 8.90 -4.77 62.12
N ILE A 376 7.90 -3.90 61.90
CA ILE A 376 7.12 -3.32 63.01
C ILE A 376 6.24 -4.37 63.69
N LEU A 377 5.57 -5.24 62.94
CA LEU A 377 4.70 -6.29 63.50
C LEU A 377 5.48 -7.31 64.33
N GLU A 378 6.71 -7.65 63.93
CA GLU A 378 7.60 -8.52 64.69
C GLU A 378 7.93 -7.92 66.07
N GLY A 379 8.26 -6.63 66.12
CA GLY A 379 8.48 -5.93 67.39
C GLY A 379 7.23 -5.87 68.27
N LEU A 380 6.05 -5.64 67.66
CA LEU A 380 4.77 -5.70 68.38
C LEU A 380 4.45 -7.11 68.90
N LYS A 381 4.78 -8.16 68.14
CA LYS A 381 4.59 -9.55 68.57
C LYS A 381 5.46 -9.87 69.78
N ILE A 382 6.75 -9.54 69.73
CA ILE A 382 7.68 -9.69 70.87
C ILE A 382 7.16 -8.92 72.10
N ALA A 383 6.67 -7.70 71.90
CA ALA A 383 6.11 -6.90 72.99
C ALA A 383 4.84 -7.49 73.60
N LEU A 384 3.96 -8.07 72.77
CA LEU A 384 2.73 -8.74 73.24
C LEU A 384 3.04 -10.05 73.96
N ASP A 385 4.08 -10.77 73.54
CA ASP A 385 4.53 -12.02 74.19
C ASP A 385 5.17 -11.76 75.57
N HIS A 386 5.76 -10.57 75.77
CA HIS A 386 6.45 -10.17 77.01
C HIS A 386 5.83 -8.92 77.68
N ILE A 387 4.50 -8.76 77.59
CA ILE A 387 3.84 -7.48 77.91
C ILE A 387 4.08 -6.97 79.34
N ASP A 388 4.12 -7.87 80.34
CA ASP A 388 4.33 -7.47 81.73
C ASP A 388 5.73 -6.85 81.94
N ALA A 389 6.76 -7.43 81.31
CA ALA A 389 8.12 -6.92 81.35
C ALA A 389 8.22 -5.57 80.63
N VAL A 390 7.59 -5.45 79.46
CA VAL A 390 7.50 -4.19 78.70
C VAL A 390 6.84 -3.08 79.52
N ILE A 391 5.70 -3.35 80.17
CA ILE A 391 4.99 -2.38 81.01
C ILE A 391 5.83 -1.97 82.23
N ASN A 392 6.49 -2.93 82.89
CA ASN A 392 7.34 -2.64 84.05
C ASN A 392 8.54 -1.77 83.68
N LEU A 393 9.19 -2.04 82.55
CA LEU A 393 10.28 -1.23 82.03
C LEU A 393 9.83 0.19 81.68
N ILE A 394 8.68 0.34 81.02
CA ILE A 394 8.13 1.65 80.67
C ILE A 394 7.75 2.44 81.94
N ARG A 395 7.12 1.79 82.93
CA ARG A 395 6.72 2.44 84.20
C ARG A 395 7.90 2.83 85.10
N SER A 396 8.99 2.08 85.06
CA SER A 396 10.21 2.38 85.84
C SER A 396 11.13 3.41 85.19
N SER A 397 10.95 3.67 83.89
CA SER A 397 11.70 4.66 83.13
C SER A 397 11.20 6.08 83.39
N LYS A 398 12.12 7.02 83.67
CA LYS A 398 11.78 8.43 83.94
C LYS A 398 11.42 9.25 82.70
N THR A 399 11.88 8.84 81.51
CA THR A 399 11.61 9.52 80.23
C THR A 399 11.36 8.51 79.13
N THR A 400 10.70 8.96 78.06
CA THR A 400 10.44 8.15 76.86
C THR A 400 11.73 7.70 76.17
N GLU A 401 12.78 8.53 76.16
CA GLU A 401 14.08 8.14 75.62
C GLU A 401 14.75 7.00 76.42
N ILE A 402 14.65 7.02 77.75
CA ILE A 402 15.18 5.95 78.61
C ILE A 402 14.39 4.66 78.36
N ALA A 403 13.06 4.75 78.31
CA ALA A 403 12.19 3.61 78.00
C ALA A 403 12.52 3.02 76.62
N ARG A 404 12.71 3.87 75.59
CA ARG A 404 13.06 3.44 74.24
C ARG A 404 14.40 2.70 74.22
N LYS A 405 15.45 3.28 74.82
CA LYS A 405 16.77 2.64 74.90
C LYS A 405 16.74 1.33 75.70
N GLY A 406 15.93 1.26 76.75
CA GLY A 406 15.70 0.04 77.52
C GLY A 406 15.05 -1.04 76.66
N LEU A 407 13.97 -0.72 75.94
CA LEU A 407 13.26 -1.67 75.07
C LEU A 407 14.17 -2.22 73.98
N MET A 408 15.02 -1.37 73.40
CA MET A 408 16.02 -1.79 72.41
C MET A 408 17.04 -2.77 73.00
N ALA A 409 17.55 -2.49 74.20
CA ALA A 409 18.59 -3.30 74.82
C ALA A 409 18.08 -4.64 75.39
N GLU A 410 16.88 -4.66 75.97
CA GLU A 410 16.33 -5.83 76.67
C GLU A 410 15.66 -6.84 75.72
N PHE A 411 15.06 -6.36 74.63
CA PHE A 411 14.30 -7.19 73.69
C PHE A 411 14.91 -7.26 72.27
N ASP A 412 16.15 -6.76 72.11
CA ASP A 412 16.88 -6.69 70.83
C ASP A 412 16.06 -6.03 69.70
N LEU A 413 15.43 -4.90 70.04
CA LEU A 413 14.53 -4.18 69.14
C LEU A 413 15.23 -3.01 68.46
N SER A 414 14.83 -2.71 67.22
CA SER A 414 15.24 -1.48 66.55
C SER A 414 14.56 -0.24 67.14
N GLU A 415 15.13 0.93 66.92
CA GLU A 415 14.54 2.19 67.36
C GLU A 415 13.10 2.38 66.86
N LYS A 416 12.82 1.99 65.61
CA LYS A 416 11.48 2.06 65.01
C LYS A 416 10.49 1.10 65.68
N GLN A 417 10.92 -0.11 66.03
CA GLN A 417 10.08 -1.07 66.76
C GLN A 417 9.79 -0.60 68.18
N ALA A 418 10.83 -0.16 68.90
CA ALA A 418 10.69 0.37 70.26
C ALA A 418 9.74 1.58 70.29
N GLN A 419 9.86 2.49 69.31
CA GLN A 419 8.92 3.61 69.18
C GLN A 419 7.49 3.14 68.89
N ALA A 420 7.28 2.18 67.99
CA ALA A 420 5.96 1.64 67.70
C ALA A 420 5.30 0.96 68.92
N ILE A 421 6.08 0.34 69.79
CA ILE A 421 5.61 -0.23 71.06
C ILE A 421 5.18 0.87 72.03
N LEU A 422 5.96 1.96 72.15
CA LEU A 422 5.60 3.11 72.98
C LEU A 422 4.32 3.80 72.49
N ASP A 423 4.08 3.81 71.18
CA ASP A 423 2.88 4.37 70.56
C ASP A 423 1.67 3.41 70.56
N MET A 424 1.84 2.20 71.11
CA MET A 424 0.80 1.18 71.16
C MET A 424 -0.35 1.58 72.10
N ARG A 425 -1.59 1.44 71.63
CA ARG A 425 -2.80 1.70 72.43
C ARG A 425 -3.21 0.45 73.20
N LEU A 426 -3.72 0.61 74.43
CA LEU A 426 -4.15 -0.49 75.30
C LEU A 426 -5.17 -1.45 74.64
N GLN A 427 -6.02 -0.98 73.73
CA GLN A 427 -6.97 -1.83 73.01
C GLN A 427 -6.31 -2.95 72.18
N ARG A 428 -5.04 -2.77 71.77
CA ARG A 428 -4.26 -3.76 71.01
C ARG A 428 -3.86 -5.00 71.83
N LEU A 429 -4.07 -4.96 73.14
CA LEU A 429 -3.78 -6.06 74.08
C LEU A 429 -4.88 -7.12 74.14
N THR A 430 -6.02 -6.89 73.48
CA THR A 430 -7.11 -7.87 73.44
C THR A 430 -6.70 -9.09 72.61
N GLY A 431 -7.18 -10.29 72.98
CA GLY A 431 -6.80 -11.55 72.32
C GLY A 431 -7.03 -11.54 70.80
N LEU A 432 -8.14 -10.96 70.35
CA LEU A 432 -8.47 -10.81 68.92
C LEU A 432 -7.48 -9.90 68.17
N GLU A 433 -6.94 -8.87 68.82
CA GLU A 433 -5.96 -7.98 68.19
C GLU A 433 -4.58 -8.64 68.06
N ARG A 434 -4.22 -9.53 68.98
CA ARG A 434 -3.03 -10.37 68.86
C ARG A 434 -3.13 -11.32 67.68
N GLU A 435 -4.25 -12.04 67.54
CA GLU A 435 -4.49 -12.92 66.40
C GLU A 435 -4.46 -12.16 65.07
N LYS A 436 -5.04 -10.96 65.00
CA LYS A 436 -4.97 -10.11 63.80
C LYS A 436 -3.54 -9.74 63.43
N ILE A 437 -2.71 -9.38 64.41
CA ILE A 437 -1.29 -9.04 64.16
C ILE A 437 -0.53 -10.24 63.64
N GLU A 438 -0.77 -11.43 64.19
CA GLU A 438 -0.12 -12.66 63.74
C GLU A 438 -0.56 -13.07 62.33
N ASN A 439 -1.86 -12.97 62.02
CA ASN A 439 -2.38 -13.20 60.68
C ASN A 439 -1.82 -12.19 59.66
N GLU A 440 -1.81 -10.89 60.00
CA GLU A 440 -1.24 -9.84 59.14
C GLU A 440 0.25 -10.09 58.88
N TYR A 441 1.00 -10.53 59.91
CA TYR A 441 2.41 -10.87 59.76
C TYR A 441 2.62 -12.07 58.82
N ASN A 442 1.84 -13.14 58.99
CA ASN A 442 1.94 -14.33 58.15
C ASN A 442 1.61 -14.02 56.68
N GLU A 443 0.54 -13.27 56.42
CA GLU A 443 0.17 -12.81 55.07
C GLU A 443 1.26 -11.92 54.45
N LEU A 444 1.88 -11.03 55.24
CA LEU A 444 2.98 -10.20 54.78
C LEU A 444 4.23 -11.03 54.47
N MET A 445 4.54 -12.06 55.25
CA MET A 445 5.67 -12.96 54.97
C MET A 445 5.48 -13.74 53.67
N GLU A 446 4.27 -14.21 53.39
CA GLU A 446 3.93 -14.80 52.09
C GLU A 446 4.06 -13.79 50.95
N THR A 447 3.57 -12.57 51.15
CA THR A 447 3.69 -11.46 50.18
C THR A 447 5.16 -11.12 49.92
N ILE A 448 5.99 -11.00 50.95
CA ILE A 448 7.44 -10.74 50.84
C ILE A 448 8.13 -11.85 50.06
N ARG A 449 7.80 -13.12 50.34
CA ARG A 449 8.34 -14.26 49.60
C ARG A 449 7.99 -14.17 48.12
N HIS A 450 6.73 -13.89 47.80
CA HIS A 450 6.28 -13.75 46.42
C HIS A 450 6.93 -12.55 45.70
N LEU A 451 7.05 -11.40 46.37
CA LEU A 451 7.71 -10.22 45.79
C LEU A 451 9.20 -10.46 45.53
N LYS A 452 9.91 -11.17 46.42
CA LYS A 452 11.31 -11.57 46.19
C LYS A 452 11.43 -12.53 45.01
N GLU A 453 10.54 -13.50 44.91
CA GLU A 453 10.49 -14.45 43.79
C GLU A 453 10.32 -13.72 42.44
N ILE A 454 9.45 -12.70 42.37
CA ILE A 454 9.27 -11.88 41.17
C ILE A 454 10.57 -11.14 40.79
N LEU A 455 11.32 -10.62 41.77
CA LEU A 455 12.57 -9.88 41.52
C LEU A 455 13.72 -10.80 41.09
N GLU A 456 13.72 -12.05 41.55
CA GLU A 456 14.76 -13.04 41.22
C GLU A 456 14.48 -13.74 39.87
N ASN A 457 13.21 -13.85 39.46
CA ASN A 457 12.82 -14.58 38.26
C ASN A 457 12.23 -13.68 37.17
N LYS A 458 13.06 -13.39 36.16
CA LYS A 458 12.65 -12.59 34.99
C LYS A 458 11.43 -13.17 34.23
N SER A 459 11.25 -14.49 34.20
CA SER A 459 10.10 -15.11 33.51
C SER A 459 8.78 -14.75 34.18
N ILE A 460 8.74 -14.76 35.52
CA ILE A 460 7.56 -14.37 36.29
C ILE A 460 7.26 -12.88 36.08
N LEU A 461 8.29 -12.03 36.11
CA LEU A 461 8.15 -10.61 35.84
C LEU A 461 7.57 -10.33 34.45
N LEU A 462 8.07 -11.02 33.42
CA LEU A 462 7.54 -10.91 32.06
C LEU A 462 6.10 -11.42 31.96
N SER A 463 5.73 -12.48 32.69
CA SER A 463 4.34 -12.95 32.77
C SER A 463 3.42 -11.88 33.35
N ILE A 464 3.83 -11.20 34.42
CA ILE A 464 3.05 -10.12 35.03
C ILE A 464 2.85 -8.97 34.03
N ILE A 465 3.91 -8.58 33.30
CA ILE A 465 3.80 -7.55 32.26
C ILE A 465 2.82 -7.98 31.17
N LYS A 466 2.90 -9.24 30.72
CA LYS A 466 1.99 -9.83 29.73
C LYS A 466 0.54 -9.81 30.22
N ASP A 467 0.28 -10.22 31.45
CA ASP A 467 -1.07 -10.25 32.03
C ASP A 467 -1.67 -8.84 32.17
N GLU A 468 -0.89 -7.86 32.63
CA GLU A 468 -1.34 -6.46 32.72
C GLU A 468 -1.59 -5.85 31.33
N LEU A 469 -0.79 -6.19 30.32
CA LEU A 469 -1.03 -5.77 28.94
C LEU A 469 -2.32 -6.40 28.37
N ILE A 470 -2.58 -7.68 28.67
CA ILE A 470 -3.83 -8.36 28.27
C ILE A 470 -5.04 -7.71 28.95
N GLU A 471 -4.93 -7.33 30.24
CA GLU A 471 -5.97 -6.59 30.95
C GLU A 471 -6.33 -5.29 30.21
N ILE A 472 -5.31 -4.49 29.86
CA ILE A 472 -5.48 -3.22 29.14
C ILE A 472 -6.07 -3.46 27.75
N LYS A 473 -5.59 -4.48 27.03
CA LYS A 473 -6.11 -4.88 25.71
C LYS A 473 -7.60 -5.20 25.77
N ASN A 474 -8.02 -6.01 26.74
CA ASN A 474 -9.41 -6.43 26.88
C ASN A 474 -10.33 -5.26 27.29
N LYS A 475 -9.79 -4.26 28.01
CA LYS A 475 -10.55 -3.12 28.51
C LYS A 475 -10.67 -1.97 27.50
N TYR A 476 -9.66 -1.74 26.68
CA TYR A 476 -9.58 -0.56 25.81
C TYR A 476 -9.31 -0.89 24.33
N GLY A 477 -9.06 -2.15 23.98
CA GLY A 477 -8.87 -2.58 22.61
C GLY A 477 -10.13 -2.36 21.76
N ASP A 478 -9.92 -2.00 20.51
CA ASP A 478 -10.98 -1.76 19.53
C ASP A 478 -10.61 -2.36 18.17
N GLU A 479 -11.58 -2.36 17.26
CA GLU A 479 -11.38 -2.82 15.89
C GLU A 479 -10.54 -1.83 15.08
N ARG A 480 -9.86 -2.35 14.07
CA ARG A 480 -9.07 -1.56 13.12
C ARG A 480 -9.99 -0.66 12.30
N LYS A 481 -9.64 0.62 12.16
CA LYS A 481 -10.38 1.61 11.36
C LYS A 481 -9.87 1.71 9.94
N THR A 482 -8.56 1.82 9.77
CA THR A 482 -7.94 1.97 8.44
C THR A 482 -7.86 0.64 7.72
N GLU A 483 -8.37 0.61 6.49
CA GLU A 483 -8.26 -0.54 5.60
C GLU A 483 -6.91 -0.53 4.89
N ILE A 484 -6.27 -1.69 4.77
CA ILE A 484 -5.03 -1.85 4.00
C ILE A 484 -5.38 -2.64 2.75
N GLN A 485 -5.48 -1.92 1.63
CA GLN A 485 -5.70 -2.55 0.33
C GLN A 485 -4.36 -2.92 -0.26
N VAL A 486 -4.17 -4.20 -0.55
CA VAL A 486 -2.98 -4.65 -1.26
C VAL A 486 -3.08 -4.12 -2.69
N SER A 487 -2.15 -3.24 -3.05
CA SER A 487 -2.04 -2.74 -4.42
C SER A 487 -1.73 -3.92 -5.36
N ASN A 488 -2.30 -3.93 -6.57
CA ASN A 488 -1.97 -4.88 -7.65
C ASN A 488 -0.47 -4.87 -8.06
N SER A 489 0.35 -4.01 -7.44
CA SER A 489 1.80 -4.03 -7.55
C SER A 489 2.50 -5.01 -6.60
N ASP A 490 1.83 -5.50 -5.54
CA ASP A 490 2.44 -6.29 -4.47
C ASP A 490 1.96 -7.75 -4.42
N ILE A 491 0.90 -8.12 -5.15
CA ILE A 491 0.45 -9.51 -5.37
C ILE A 491 0.39 -9.73 -6.87
N ASN A 492 1.13 -10.73 -7.38
CA ASN A 492 0.87 -11.22 -8.73
C ASN A 492 -0.51 -11.85 -8.71
N ILE A 493 -1.50 -11.20 -9.35
CA ILE A 493 -2.84 -11.78 -9.61
C ILE A 493 -2.72 -13.18 -10.24
N GLU A 494 -1.60 -13.45 -10.91
CA GLU A 494 -1.19 -14.74 -11.46
C GLU A 494 -1.20 -15.87 -10.43
N ASP A 495 -0.84 -15.62 -9.17
CA ASP A 495 -0.79 -16.66 -8.14
C ASP A 495 -2.19 -17.08 -7.64
N LEU A 496 -3.24 -16.31 -7.99
CA LEU A 496 -4.65 -16.55 -7.62
C LEU A 496 -5.48 -17.13 -8.78
N ILE A 497 -4.96 -17.13 -10.01
CA ILE A 497 -5.66 -17.60 -11.20
C ILE A 497 -5.05 -18.94 -11.60
N ASP A 498 -5.88 -19.97 -11.78
CA ASP A 498 -5.39 -21.26 -12.27
C ASP A 498 -4.86 -21.14 -13.70
N GLU A 499 -3.68 -21.69 -13.95
CA GLU A 499 -3.16 -21.84 -15.30
C GLU A 499 -3.97 -22.88 -16.09
N LYS A 500 -4.92 -22.41 -16.91
CA LYS A 500 -5.74 -23.24 -17.81
C LYS A 500 -5.50 -22.90 -19.28
N GLU A 501 -5.61 -23.90 -20.14
CA GLU A 501 -5.64 -23.74 -21.60
C GLU A 501 -6.99 -23.13 -22.03
N VAL A 502 -6.90 -22.11 -22.88
CA VAL A 502 -8.03 -21.35 -23.40
C VAL A 502 -7.85 -21.11 -24.89
N VAL A 503 -8.97 -21.13 -25.61
CA VAL A 503 -9.05 -20.72 -27.01
C VAL A 503 -9.39 -19.24 -27.05
N ILE A 504 -8.56 -18.43 -27.70
CA ILE A 504 -8.85 -17.03 -27.98
C ILE A 504 -9.38 -16.92 -29.40
N THR A 505 -10.49 -16.21 -29.57
CA THR A 505 -11.04 -15.87 -30.89
C THR A 505 -11.12 -14.36 -31.03
N LEU A 506 -10.59 -13.81 -32.11
CA LEU A 506 -10.70 -12.41 -32.51
C LEU A 506 -11.40 -12.32 -33.88
N THR A 507 -12.47 -11.54 -33.95
CA THR A 507 -13.22 -11.32 -35.20
C THR A 507 -12.67 -10.14 -36.01
N HIS A 508 -13.08 -10.07 -37.27
CA HIS A 508 -12.69 -8.98 -38.18
C HIS A 508 -13.13 -7.60 -37.68
N GLU A 509 -14.34 -7.51 -37.10
CA GLU A 509 -14.85 -6.30 -36.45
C GLU A 509 -14.17 -6.00 -35.08
N GLY A 510 -13.19 -6.81 -34.68
CA GLY A 510 -12.39 -6.59 -33.48
C GLY A 510 -13.04 -7.10 -32.19
N TYR A 511 -13.95 -8.08 -32.24
CA TYR A 511 -14.48 -8.72 -31.04
C TYR A 511 -13.57 -9.84 -30.57
N ILE A 512 -13.16 -9.79 -29.30
CA ILE A 512 -12.30 -10.78 -28.66
C ILE A 512 -13.02 -11.49 -27.51
N LYS A 513 -12.76 -12.78 -27.35
CA LYS A 513 -13.21 -13.59 -26.21
C LYS A 513 -12.24 -14.73 -25.93
N ARG A 514 -12.24 -15.20 -24.68
CA ARG A 514 -11.64 -16.48 -24.28
C ARG A 514 -12.73 -17.53 -24.08
N ILE A 515 -12.43 -18.77 -24.48
CA ILE A 515 -13.27 -19.94 -24.30
C ILE A 515 -12.40 -21.03 -23.63
N PRO A 516 -12.86 -21.71 -22.56
CA PRO A 516 -12.13 -22.84 -22.00
C PRO A 516 -11.90 -23.94 -23.06
N ALA A 517 -10.69 -24.49 -23.16
CA ALA A 517 -10.35 -25.52 -24.16
C ALA A 517 -11.27 -26.75 -24.08
N ASP A 518 -11.70 -27.13 -22.87
CA ASP A 518 -12.64 -28.23 -22.62
C ASP A 518 -14.00 -28.04 -23.32
N THR A 519 -14.41 -26.79 -23.57
CA THR A 519 -15.66 -26.49 -24.29
C THR A 519 -15.56 -26.80 -25.79
N TYR A 520 -14.34 -26.90 -26.31
CA TYR A 520 -14.05 -27.31 -27.69
C TYR A 520 -13.91 -28.83 -27.84
N SER A 521 -13.54 -29.53 -26.77
CA SER A 521 -13.36 -30.99 -26.75
C SER A 521 -14.71 -31.73 -26.65
N SER A 522 -15.33 -31.98 -27.82
CA SER A 522 -16.19 -33.16 -28.04
C SER A 522 -16.61 -33.31 -29.51
N GLN A 523 -15.79 -33.99 -30.33
CA GLN A 523 -16.27 -34.99 -31.29
C GLN A 523 -15.13 -35.84 -31.88
N ARG A 524 -15.34 -37.16 -31.93
CA ARG A 524 -14.48 -38.12 -32.67
C ARG A 524 -14.70 -37.98 -34.18
N ARG A 525 -13.68 -38.38 -34.96
CA ARG A 525 -13.67 -38.48 -36.43
C ARG A 525 -15.03 -38.93 -37.01
N GLY A 526 -15.59 -38.14 -37.93
CA GLY A 526 -16.77 -38.50 -38.74
C GLY A 526 -18.06 -37.68 -38.56
N GLY A 527 -18.03 -36.54 -37.83
CA GLY A 527 -19.19 -35.65 -37.67
C GLY A 527 -19.38 -34.65 -38.82
N ARG A 528 -20.63 -34.36 -39.20
CA ARG A 528 -20.99 -33.28 -40.14
C ARG A 528 -20.50 -31.93 -39.59
N GLY A 529 -19.91 -31.12 -40.48
CA GLY A 529 -19.25 -29.84 -40.18
C GLY A 529 -19.99 -28.96 -39.18
N ILE A 530 -19.23 -28.48 -38.21
CA ILE A 530 -19.66 -27.64 -37.10
C ILE A 530 -20.01 -26.24 -37.62
N GLN A 531 -21.25 -25.79 -37.38
CA GLN A 531 -21.65 -24.39 -37.62
C GLN A 531 -20.86 -23.46 -36.69
N ALA A 532 -20.02 -22.60 -37.28
CA ALA A 532 -19.29 -21.55 -36.58
C ALA A 532 -20.25 -20.40 -36.21
N MET A 533 -20.13 -19.93 -34.97
CA MET A 533 -20.59 -18.65 -34.37
C MET A 533 -21.84 -17.94 -34.93
N ALA A 534 -22.73 -17.50 -34.03
CA ALA A 534 -23.70 -16.44 -34.33
C ALA A 534 -22.98 -15.08 -34.37
N THR A 535 -22.28 -14.80 -35.46
CA THR A 535 -21.76 -13.46 -35.73
C THR A 535 -22.91 -12.51 -36.06
N LYS A 536 -22.67 -11.19 -35.97
CA LYS A 536 -23.58 -10.22 -36.61
C LYS A 536 -23.62 -10.56 -38.11
N GLU A 537 -24.70 -10.26 -38.83
CA GLU A 537 -24.68 -10.36 -40.30
C GLU A 537 -23.36 -9.74 -40.79
N ASP A 538 -22.55 -10.56 -41.48
CA ASP A 538 -21.24 -10.24 -42.08
C ASP A 538 -19.96 -10.19 -41.19
N ASP A 539 -19.96 -10.59 -39.91
CA ASP A 539 -18.72 -10.72 -39.11
C ASP A 539 -18.18 -12.16 -39.08
N PHE A 540 -16.87 -12.36 -38.93
CA PHE A 540 -16.21 -13.68 -38.94
C PHE A 540 -14.95 -13.69 -38.08
N VAL A 541 -14.49 -14.88 -37.67
CA VAL A 541 -13.26 -15.04 -36.89
C VAL A 541 -12.04 -14.89 -37.80
N GLU A 542 -11.21 -13.89 -37.53
CA GLU A 542 -9.97 -13.62 -38.27
C GLU A 542 -8.77 -14.32 -37.62
N HIS A 543 -8.74 -14.39 -36.28
CA HIS A 543 -7.71 -15.11 -35.54
C HIS A 543 -8.32 -16.07 -34.53
N ILE A 544 -7.88 -17.32 -34.58
CA ILE A 544 -8.11 -18.34 -33.55
C ILE A 544 -6.75 -18.90 -33.15
N PHE A 545 -6.51 -19.03 -31.85
CA PHE A 545 -5.31 -19.69 -31.34
C PHE A 545 -5.55 -20.20 -29.93
N ILE A 546 -4.89 -21.30 -29.59
CA ILE A 546 -4.88 -21.87 -28.24
C ILE A 546 -3.73 -21.22 -27.46
N THR A 547 -4.01 -20.83 -26.23
CA THR A 547 -2.99 -20.28 -25.33
C THR A 547 -3.34 -20.56 -23.87
N SER A 548 -2.52 -20.09 -22.95
CA SER A 548 -2.77 -20.17 -21.51
C SER A 548 -3.38 -18.86 -21.01
N THR A 549 -4.23 -18.96 -19.99
CA THR A 549 -4.67 -17.81 -19.17
C THR A 549 -3.51 -16.90 -18.73
N HIS A 550 -2.31 -17.45 -18.54
CA HIS A 550 -1.13 -16.72 -18.05
C HIS A 550 -0.25 -16.16 -19.16
N SER A 551 -0.43 -16.65 -20.39
CA SER A 551 0.34 -16.22 -21.56
C SER A 551 0.10 -14.74 -21.85
N HIS A 552 1.15 -14.10 -22.37
CA HIS A 552 1.08 -12.76 -22.90
C HIS A 552 0.62 -12.79 -24.36
N ILE A 553 -0.32 -11.91 -24.70
CA ILE A 553 -0.86 -11.72 -26.03
C ILE A 553 -0.50 -10.29 -26.47
N LEU A 554 0.27 -10.18 -27.54
CA LEU A 554 0.66 -8.91 -28.15
C LEU A 554 -0.23 -8.59 -29.33
N PHE A 555 -0.71 -7.35 -29.37
CA PHE A 555 -1.55 -6.82 -30.45
C PHE A 555 -0.80 -5.72 -31.18
N PHE A 556 -0.38 -5.98 -32.41
CA PHE A 556 0.30 -5.00 -33.27
C PHE A 556 -0.70 -4.29 -34.16
N THR A 557 -0.57 -2.98 -34.30
CA THR A 557 -1.53 -2.14 -35.04
C THR A 557 -0.97 -1.60 -36.34
N ASN A 558 -1.84 -1.21 -37.27
CA ASN A 558 -1.46 -0.56 -38.54
C ASN A 558 -0.64 0.72 -38.33
N LYS A 559 -0.81 1.41 -37.19
CA LYS A 559 -0.03 2.59 -36.80
C LYS A 559 1.34 2.26 -36.18
N GLY A 560 1.74 1.00 -36.14
CA GLY A 560 3.05 0.57 -35.63
C GLY A 560 3.16 0.55 -34.11
N LYS A 561 2.03 0.60 -33.38
CA LYS A 561 2.00 0.40 -31.93
C LYS A 561 1.80 -1.08 -31.59
N VAL A 562 2.24 -1.46 -30.39
CA VAL A 562 1.99 -2.77 -29.81
C VAL A 562 1.40 -2.62 -28.42
N TYR A 563 0.34 -3.39 -28.16
CA TYR A 563 -0.32 -3.50 -26.88
C TYR A 563 -0.15 -4.91 -26.32
N LYS A 564 -0.37 -5.07 -25.01
CA LYS A 564 -0.20 -6.34 -24.31
C LYS A 564 -1.40 -6.59 -23.41
N LEU A 565 -1.96 -7.79 -23.48
CA LEU A 565 -2.90 -8.33 -22.50
C LEU A 565 -2.42 -9.71 -22.05
N LYS A 566 -2.82 -10.14 -20.86
CA LYS A 566 -2.76 -11.55 -20.45
C LYS A 566 -4.03 -12.29 -20.86
N GLY A 567 -3.91 -13.60 -21.07
CA GLY A 567 -5.05 -14.45 -21.44
C GLY A 567 -6.24 -14.33 -20.48
N TYR A 568 -6.01 -14.11 -19.19
CA TYR A 568 -7.08 -13.92 -18.19
C TYR A 568 -7.75 -12.54 -18.23
N GLU A 569 -7.11 -11.52 -18.81
CA GLU A 569 -7.70 -10.18 -18.94
C GLU A 569 -8.75 -10.13 -20.07
N ILE A 570 -8.76 -11.14 -20.95
CA ILE A 570 -9.76 -11.29 -22.00
C ILE A 570 -11.03 -11.91 -21.38
N PRO A 571 -12.22 -11.30 -21.57
CA PRO A 571 -13.46 -11.81 -21.01
C PRO A 571 -13.79 -13.23 -21.47
N GLU A 572 -14.20 -14.07 -20.51
CA GLU A 572 -14.74 -15.39 -20.80
C GLU A 572 -16.14 -15.28 -21.38
N ALA A 573 -16.39 -16.00 -22.48
CA ALA A 573 -17.71 -16.01 -23.09
C ALA A 573 -18.02 -17.38 -23.68
N GLY A 574 -19.30 -17.74 -23.68
CA GLY A 574 -19.78 -18.98 -24.30
C GLY A 574 -19.49 -19.03 -25.80
N ARG A 575 -19.49 -20.24 -26.36
CA ARG A 575 -19.19 -20.50 -27.79
C ARG A 575 -20.01 -19.67 -28.77
N THR A 576 -21.28 -19.42 -28.45
CA THR A 576 -22.23 -18.64 -29.28
C THR A 576 -22.22 -17.13 -28.98
N ALA A 577 -21.54 -16.68 -27.92
CA ALA A 577 -21.50 -15.27 -27.55
C ALA A 577 -20.51 -14.47 -28.44
N LYS A 578 -20.81 -13.18 -28.63
CA LYS A 578 -20.01 -12.29 -29.49
C LYS A 578 -18.66 -11.91 -28.90
N GLY A 579 -18.53 -11.90 -27.57
CA GLY A 579 -17.33 -11.39 -26.89
C GLY A 579 -17.36 -9.87 -26.69
N THR A 580 -16.21 -9.29 -26.37
CA THR A 580 -16.05 -7.85 -26.10
C THR A 580 -15.24 -7.19 -27.20
N ASN A 581 -15.61 -5.97 -27.62
CA ASN A 581 -14.83 -5.23 -28.60
C ASN A 581 -13.47 -4.81 -28.02
N LEU A 582 -12.39 -4.99 -28.78
CA LEU A 582 -11.02 -4.74 -28.35
C LEU A 582 -10.77 -3.27 -27.96
N ILE A 583 -11.52 -2.32 -28.51
CA ILE A 583 -11.46 -0.89 -28.15
C ILE A 583 -11.83 -0.66 -26.66
N ASN A 584 -12.63 -1.55 -26.06
CA ASN A 584 -12.98 -1.46 -24.65
C ASN A 584 -11.85 -1.99 -23.73
N LEU A 585 -10.92 -2.77 -24.27
CA LEU A 585 -9.82 -3.39 -23.51
C LEU A 585 -8.50 -2.65 -23.73
N LEU A 586 -8.28 -2.11 -24.92
CA LEU A 586 -7.07 -1.42 -25.34
C LEU A 586 -7.36 0.03 -25.75
N PRO A 587 -6.53 1.01 -25.35
CA PRO A 587 -6.71 2.41 -25.72
C PRO A 587 -6.27 2.69 -27.16
N LEU A 588 -7.03 2.17 -28.13
CA LEU A 588 -6.79 2.34 -29.56
C LEU A 588 -7.21 3.74 -30.04
N ASP A 589 -6.42 4.35 -30.92
CA ASP A 589 -6.77 5.61 -31.58
C ASP A 589 -7.84 5.41 -32.67
N ILE A 590 -8.50 6.49 -33.09
CA ILE A 590 -9.41 6.48 -34.25
C ILE A 590 -8.65 5.97 -35.50
N ASN A 591 -9.25 5.03 -36.23
CA ASN A 591 -8.65 4.32 -37.38
C ASN A 591 -7.41 3.46 -37.07
N GLU A 592 -7.17 3.10 -35.81
CA GLU A 592 -6.14 2.13 -35.44
C GLU A 592 -6.73 0.70 -35.45
N LYS A 593 -6.20 -0.16 -36.32
CA LYS A 593 -6.65 -1.55 -36.53
C LYS A 593 -5.55 -2.53 -36.15
N ILE A 594 -5.93 -3.70 -35.64
CA ILE A 594 -4.99 -4.80 -35.38
C ILE A 594 -4.56 -5.43 -36.71
N GLN A 595 -3.27 -5.68 -36.85
CA GLN A 595 -2.65 -6.30 -38.02
C GLN A 595 -2.05 -7.66 -37.70
N ALA A 596 -1.58 -7.86 -36.47
CA ALA A 596 -1.06 -9.13 -36.04
C ALA A 596 -1.30 -9.35 -34.54
N VAL A 597 -1.60 -10.60 -34.19
CA VAL A 597 -1.72 -11.07 -32.81
C VAL A 597 -0.69 -12.18 -32.61
N ILE A 598 0.12 -12.06 -31.55
CA ILE A 598 1.15 -13.04 -31.22
C ILE A 598 1.02 -13.40 -29.75
N ALA A 599 0.84 -14.68 -29.44
CA ALA A 599 0.76 -15.20 -28.08
C ALA A 599 2.03 -15.97 -27.73
N PHE A 600 2.53 -15.80 -26.50
CA PHE A 600 3.65 -16.58 -25.96
C PHE A 600 3.51 -16.75 -24.45
N LYS A 601 3.98 -17.88 -23.93
CA LYS A 601 4.02 -18.17 -22.49
C LYS A 601 5.18 -17.44 -21.82
N GLU A 602 6.38 -17.62 -22.35
CA GLU A 602 7.59 -16.89 -21.95
C GLU A 602 8.23 -16.20 -23.16
N ILE A 603 8.82 -15.02 -22.93
CA ILE A 603 9.59 -14.33 -23.97
C ILE A 603 10.92 -15.06 -24.11
N ASP A 604 11.04 -15.85 -25.17
CA ASP A 604 12.34 -16.32 -25.62
C ASP A 604 13.15 -15.13 -26.12
N LYS A 605 14.21 -14.80 -25.38
CA LYS A 605 15.04 -13.61 -25.61
C LYS A 605 15.88 -13.70 -26.87
N ASP A 606 16.01 -14.90 -27.46
CA ASP A 606 16.84 -15.13 -28.63
C ASP A 606 16.08 -14.93 -29.95
N ASN A 607 14.76 -14.79 -29.90
CA ASN A 607 13.92 -14.57 -31.08
C ASN A 607 13.74 -13.08 -31.44
N TYR A 608 13.26 -12.84 -32.66
CA TYR A 608 13.06 -11.53 -33.25
C TYR A 608 11.62 -11.35 -33.74
N PHE A 609 11.12 -10.11 -33.68
CA PHE A 609 9.96 -9.71 -34.49
C PHE A 609 10.45 -9.07 -35.78
N ILE A 610 9.92 -9.57 -36.89
CA ILE A 610 10.07 -8.99 -38.20
C ILE A 610 8.78 -8.32 -38.64
N MET A 611 8.90 -7.06 -39.03
CA MET A 611 7.80 -6.16 -39.35
C MET A 611 8.00 -5.64 -40.78
N ALA A 612 6.97 -5.69 -41.60
CA ALA A 612 6.97 -5.08 -42.93
C ALA A 612 5.95 -3.94 -43.02
N THR A 613 6.25 -2.93 -43.83
CA THR A 613 5.37 -1.78 -44.07
C THR A 613 4.89 -1.70 -45.52
N LYS A 614 3.81 -0.97 -45.75
CA LYS A 614 3.19 -0.73 -47.06
C LYS A 614 4.16 -0.13 -48.08
N ASN A 615 5.08 0.72 -47.62
CA ASN A 615 6.14 1.31 -48.45
C ASN A 615 7.33 0.36 -48.74
N GLY A 616 7.21 -0.94 -48.43
CA GLY A 616 8.22 -1.94 -48.74
C GLY A 616 9.46 -1.85 -47.84
N LEU A 617 9.31 -1.32 -46.62
CA LEU A 617 10.34 -1.36 -45.59
C LEU A 617 10.18 -2.62 -44.74
N ILE A 618 11.29 -3.11 -44.21
CA ILE A 618 11.33 -4.23 -43.27
C ILE A 618 12.20 -3.88 -42.06
N LYS A 619 11.80 -4.37 -40.90
CA LYS A 619 12.49 -4.13 -39.65
C LYS A 619 12.55 -5.39 -38.80
N LYS A 620 13.74 -5.68 -38.28
CA LYS A 620 13.98 -6.74 -37.30
C LYS A 620 14.26 -6.13 -35.93
N THR A 621 13.58 -6.58 -34.88
CA THR A 621 13.78 -6.13 -33.50
C THR A 621 13.74 -7.33 -32.56
N LYS A 622 14.66 -7.37 -31.57
CA LYS A 622 14.68 -8.41 -30.55
C LYS A 622 13.41 -8.38 -29.69
N ILE A 623 12.86 -9.55 -29.36
CA ILE A 623 11.63 -9.64 -28.54
C ILE A 623 11.85 -9.06 -27.13
N ASP A 624 13.08 -9.12 -26.60
CA ASP A 624 13.46 -8.53 -25.30
C ASP A 624 13.06 -7.05 -25.14
N GLN A 625 13.00 -6.29 -26.25
CA GLN A 625 12.55 -4.89 -26.23
C GLN A 625 11.05 -4.69 -25.95
N TYR A 626 10.27 -5.78 -25.91
CA TYR A 626 8.82 -5.82 -25.73
C TYR A 626 8.40 -6.45 -24.40
N THR A 627 9.34 -6.71 -23.49
CA THR A 627 9.10 -7.26 -22.15
C THR A 627 8.20 -6.34 -21.30
N SER A 628 8.52 -5.04 -21.24
CA SER A 628 7.80 -4.05 -20.43
C SER A 628 6.92 -3.12 -21.27
N ILE A 629 5.73 -3.61 -21.66
CA ILE A 629 4.69 -2.82 -22.33
C ILE A 629 3.75 -2.21 -21.28
N ARG A 630 3.60 -0.88 -21.31
CA ARG A 630 2.64 -0.12 -20.48
C ARG A 630 1.24 -0.20 -21.10
N ARG A 631 0.20 0.14 -20.31
CA ARG A 631 -1.21 0.09 -20.76
C ARG A 631 -1.51 0.94 -22.01
N ASN A 632 -0.78 2.05 -22.21
CA ASN A 632 -0.92 2.92 -23.39
C ASN A 632 -0.21 2.37 -24.65
N GLY A 633 0.29 1.14 -24.60
CA GLY A 633 1.07 0.53 -25.66
C GLY A 633 2.51 1.03 -25.73
N LEU A 634 3.29 0.43 -26.63
CA LEU A 634 4.63 0.85 -27.02
C LEU A 634 4.68 1.11 -28.52
N ASN A 635 5.54 2.02 -28.94
CA ASN A 635 5.90 2.12 -30.35
C ASN A 635 6.81 0.93 -30.73
N ALA A 636 6.45 0.20 -31.79
CA ALA A 636 7.20 -0.94 -32.32
C ALA A 636 8.00 -0.56 -33.58
N ILE A 637 7.48 0.33 -34.41
CA ILE A 637 8.14 0.84 -35.61
C ILE A 637 7.75 2.30 -35.86
N ASN A 638 8.74 3.12 -36.23
CA ASN A 638 8.47 4.49 -36.64
C ASN A 638 8.04 4.51 -38.11
N LEU A 639 6.75 4.70 -38.38
CA LEU A 639 6.19 4.80 -39.72
C LEU A 639 6.42 6.20 -40.32
N LYS A 640 6.58 6.27 -41.64
CA LYS A 640 6.58 7.55 -42.37
C LYS A 640 5.15 8.00 -42.65
N ASP A 641 4.97 9.26 -43.05
CA ASP A 641 3.66 9.76 -43.47
C ASP A 641 3.05 8.85 -44.56
N GLU A 642 1.77 8.51 -44.40
CA GLU A 642 1.00 7.59 -45.26
C GLU A 642 1.50 6.12 -45.31
N ASP A 643 2.46 5.73 -44.44
CA ASP A 643 2.90 4.33 -44.30
C ASP A 643 2.10 3.59 -43.22
N GLU A 644 1.91 2.29 -43.42
CA GLU A 644 1.19 1.42 -42.49
C GLU A 644 1.95 0.12 -42.29
N LEU A 645 1.88 -0.42 -41.07
CA LEU A 645 2.37 -1.77 -40.77
C LEU A 645 1.43 -2.78 -41.45
N ILE A 646 1.98 -3.68 -42.28
CA ILE A 646 1.19 -4.68 -43.01
C ILE A 646 1.15 -6.04 -42.34
N GLN A 647 2.24 -6.46 -41.69
CA GLN A 647 2.34 -7.77 -41.07
C GLN A 647 3.48 -7.83 -40.07
N VAL A 648 3.31 -8.65 -39.03
CA VAL A 648 4.35 -9.00 -38.07
C VAL A 648 4.48 -10.52 -37.99
N ARG A 649 5.71 -11.01 -37.97
CA ARG A 649 6.04 -12.42 -37.74
C ARG A 649 7.15 -12.56 -36.70
N MET A 650 7.16 -13.69 -36.00
CA MET A 650 8.23 -14.07 -35.10
C MET A 650 9.23 -14.94 -35.86
N THR A 651 10.53 -14.66 -35.72
CA THR A 651 11.61 -15.38 -36.41
C THR A 651 12.76 -15.70 -35.45
N THR A 652 13.54 -16.73 -35.77
CA THR A 652 14.69 -17.20 -34.97
C THR A 652 16.03 -16.57 -35.39
N GLY A 653 16.04 -15.73 -36.42
CA GLY A 653 17.24 -15.07 -36.94
C GLY A 653 17.83 -15.70 -38.21
N LYS A 654 17.34 -16.89 -38.63
CA LYS A 654 17.77 -17.64 -39.83
C LYS A 654 16.64 -17.91 -40.84
N SER A 655 15.48 -17.30 -40.67
CA SER A 655 14.31 -17.49 -41.54
C SER A 655 14.46 -16.75 -42.87
N GLU A 656 13.80 -17.26 -43.89
CA GLU A 656 13.67 -16.57 -45.18
C GLU A 656 12.32 -15.86 -45.28
N ILE A 657 12.32 -14.68 -45.89
CA ILE A 657 11.17 -13.78 -45.94
C ILE A 657 10.78 -13.58 -47.38
N ILE A 658 9.49 -13.65 -47.64
CA ILE A 658 8.90 -13.28 -48.92
C ILE A 658 7.93 -12.11 -48.75
N ILE A 659 8.05 -11.12 -49.63
CA ILE A 659 7.16 -9.94 -49.67
C ILE A 659 6.53 -9.86 -51.04
N PHE A 660 5.23 -9.55 -51.07
CA PHE A 660 4.42 -9.43 -52.28
C PHE A 660 3.94 -8.00 -52.49
N THR A 661 3.86 -7.56 -53.74
CA THR A 661 3.39 -6.23 -54.12
C THR A 661 2.07 -6.28 -54.88
N LYS A 662 1.35 -5.17 -54.84
CA LYS A 662 0.06 -4.99 -55.50
C LYS A 662 0.12 -5.25 -57.01
N ASN A 663 1.23 -4.87 -57.66
CA ASN A 663 1.43 -5.00 -59.10
C ASN A 663 1.94 -6.39 -59.57
N GLY A 664 1.94 -7.41 -58.70
CA GLY A 664 2.30 -8.76 -59.15
C GLY A 664 3.78 -9.10 -59.04
N TYR A 665 4.52 -8.46 -58.14
CA TYR A 665 5.92 -8.79 -57.87
C TYR A 665 6.14 -9.39 -56.49
N ALA A 666 7.14 -10.26 -56.37
CA ALA A 666 7.55 -10.86 -55.10
C ALA A 666 9.07 -10.84 -54.95
N ILE A 667 9.58 -10.67 -53.72
CA ILE A 667 11.00 -10.83 -53.41
C ILE A 667 11.17 -11.80 -52.24
N ARG A 668 12.03 -12.80 -52.42
CA ARG A 668 12.47 -13.75 -51.38
C ARG A 668 13.92 -13.43 -51.00
N PHE A 669 14.20 -13.25 -49.73
CA PHE A 669 15.55 -12.97 -49.22
C PHE A 669 15.74 -13.51 -47.80
N SER A 670 17.00 -13.72 -47.39
CA SER A 670 17.33 -14.17 -46.04
C SER A 670 17.17 -13.03 -45.03
N GLU A 671 16.62 -13.30 -43.85
CA GLU A 671 16.50 -12.29 -42.79
C GLU A 671 17.84 -11.84 -42.21
N GLU A 672 18.93 -12.57 -42.48
CA GLU A 672 20.29 -12.18 -42.10
C GLU A 672 20.72 -10.87 -42.78
N ASP A 673 20.17 -10.56 -43.96
CA ASP A 673 20.38 -9.28 -44.67
C ASP A 673 19.74 -8.08 -43.96
N VAL A 674 18.96 -8.31 -42.90
CA VAL A 674 18.29 -7.29 -42.08
C VAL A 674 18.94 -7.26 -40.71
N ARG A 675 19.69 -6.20 -40.40
CA ARG A 675 20.26 -6.02 -39.06
C ARG A 675 19.15 -5.78 -38.00
N PRO A 676 19.28 -6.35 -36.79
CA PRO A 676 18.36 -6.02 -35.70
C PRO A 676 18.57 -4.57 -35.25
N THR A 677 17.48 -3.83 -35.06
CA THR A 677 17.49 -2.43 -34.60
C THR A 677 16.45 -2.19 -33.51
N GLY A 678 16.57 -1.06 -32.80
CA GLY A 678 15.67 -0.70 -31.71
C GLY A 678 14.24 -0.32 -32.16
N ARG A 679 13.30 -0.28 -31.20
CA ARG A 679 11.88 0.01 -31.44
C ARG A 679 11.58 1.36 -32.14
N ASN A 680 12.34 2.42 -31.89
CA ASN A 680 12.06 3.75 -32.47
C ASN A 680 12.74 4.01 -33.83
N THR A 681 13.04 2.96 -34.60
CA THR A 681 13.60 3.08 -35.96
C THR A 681 12.57 2.75 -37.04
N THR A 682 12.82 3.23 -38.25
CA THR A 682 11.94 3.08 -39.44
C THR A 682 12.18 1.79 -40.24
N GLY A 683 13.31 1.10 -40.00
CA GLY A 683 13.68 -0.11 -40.76
C GLY A 683 14.51 0.16 -42.02
N VAL A 684 14.73 -0.87 -42.82
CA VAL A 684 15.53 -0.85 -44.05
C VAL A 684 14.68 -1.27 -45.25
N LYS A 685 15.06 -0.87 -46.46
CA LYS A 685 14.31 -1.22 -47.68
C LYS A 685 14.33 -2.73 -47.91
N ALA A 686 13.16 -3.34 -48.07
CA ALA A 686 12.97 -4.77 -48.32
C ALA A 686 12.82 -5.08 -49.81
N ILE A 687 11.99 -4.30 -50.50
CA ILE A 687 11.73 -4.37 -51.94
C ILE A 687 11.80 -2.96 -52.55
N THR A 688 12.32 -2.84 -53.77
CA THR A 688 12.18 -1.60 -54.54
C THR A 688 10.84 -1.63 -55.27
N LEU A 689 9.88 -0.89 -54.72
CA LEU A 689 8.56 -0.69 -55.32
C LEU A 689 8.67 0.13 -56.61
N ARG A 690 7.81 -0.19 -57.58
CA ARG A 690 7.63 0.60 -58.82
C ARG A 690 6.66 1.75 -58.55
N ASP A 691 6.52 2.66 -59.51
CA ASP A 691 5.60 3.79 -59.38
C ASP A 691 4.17 3.29 -59.10
N SER A 692 3.55 3.85 -58.05
CA SER A 692 2.21 3.46 -57.55
C SER A 692 2.07 2.02 -57.03
N ASP A 693 3.16 1.29 -56.82
CA ASP A 693 3.15 -0.05 -56.23
C ASP A 693 3.26 0.02 -54.70
N ILE A 694 2.64 -0.93 -53.99
CA ILE A 694 2.69 -1.04 -52.53
C ILE A 694 2.90 -2.51 -52.14
N ALA A 695 3.52 -2.74 -50.98
CA ALA A 695 3.58 -4.07 -50.39
C ALA A 695 2.22 -4.44 -49.79
N VAL A 696 1.72 -5.63 -50.13
CA VAL A 696 0.39 -6.12 -49.71
C VAL A 696 0.47 -7.23 -48.65
N SER A 697 1.55 -8.01 -48.66
CA SER A 697 1.77 -9.04 -47.65
C SER A 697 3.23 -9.41 -47.49
N MET A 698 3.54 -9.97 -46.32
CA MET A 698 4.82 -10.57 -45.95
C MET A 698 4.53 -11.92 -45.28
N ASP A 699 5.33 -12.94 -45.57
CA ASP A 699 5.28 -14.21 -44.86
C ASP A 699 6.67 -14.85 -44.72
N ILE A 700 6.78 -15.85 -43.84
CA ILE A 700 8.01 -16.64 -43.63
C ILE A 700 7.97 -17.86 -44.54
N VAL A 701 9.02 -18.04 -45.33
CA VAL A 701 9.13 -19.15 -46.27
C VAL A 701 9.30 -20.49 -45.55
N ASP A 702 8.50 -21.47 -45.97
CA ASP A 702 8.64 -22.89 -45.66
C ASP A 702 8.73 -23.64 -46.99
N GLU A 703 9.81 -24.40 -47.19
CA GLU A 703 10.11 -25.13 -48.44
C GLU A 703 9.05 -26.19 -48.79
N SER A 704 8.24 -26.62 -47.81
CA SER A 704 7.19 -27.62 -48.00
C SER A 704 5.83 -27.05 -48.42
N GLN A 705 5.71 -25.73 -48.62
CA GLN A 705 4.43 -25.05 -48.80
C GLN A 705 4.32 -24.29 -50.13
N ASP A 706 3.09 -24.00 -50.53
CA ASP A 706 2.78 -23.25 -51.76
C ASP A 706 2.48 -21.77 -51.44
N VAL A 707 2.79 -20.89 -52.39
CA VAL A 707 2.37 -19.48 -52.35
C VAL A 707 1.01 -19.34 -53.03
N LEU A 708 0.00 -18.96 -52.25
CA LEU A 708 -1.30 -18.56 -52.77
C LEU A 708 -1.32 -17.04 -53.00
N VAL A 709 -1.74 -16.63 -54.20
CA VAL A 709 -1.96 -15.23 -54.56
C VAL A 709 -3.41 -15.03 -54.98
N VAL A 710 -4.06 -13.96 -54.53
CA VAL A 710 -5.43 -13.61 -54.90
C VAL A 710 -5.53 -12.14 -55.32
N SER A 711 -6.30 -11.89 -56.38
CA SER A 711 -6.54 -10.58 -56.98
C SER A 711 -7.91 -9.98 -56.62
N GLU A 712 -8.07 -8.68 -56.86
CA GLU A 712 -9.28 -7.92 -56.51
C GLU A 712 -10.53 -8.37 -57.29
N ASN A 713 -10.38 -8.92 -58.49
CA ASN A 713 -11.52 -9.47 -59.26
C ASN A 713 -11.82 -10.94 -58.93
N GLY A 714 -11.22 -11.49 -57.87
CA GLY A 714 -11.51 -12.85 -57.40
C GLY A 714 -10.82 -13.97 -58.18
N PHE A 715 -9.69 -13.68 -58.85
CA PHE A 715 -8.82 -14.71 -59.42
C PHE A 715 -7.71 -15.07 -58.43
N GLY A 716 -7.23 -16.31 -58.46
CA GLY A 716 -6.09 -16.70 -57.66
C GLY A 716 -5.44 -18.00 -58.12
N LYS A 717 -4.26 -18.26 -57.56
CA LYS A 717 -3.45 -19.44 -57.92
C LYS A 717 -2.51 -19.83 -56.80
N ARG A 718 -2.14 -21.11 -56.79
CA ARG A 718 -1.03 -21.62 -55.98
C ARG A 718 0.22 -21.77 -56.84
N THR A 719 1.37 -21.48 -56.28
CA THR A 719 2.65 -21.68 -56.95
C THR A 719 3.66 -22.25 -55.96
N PRO A 720 4.36 -23.34 -56.31
CA PRO A 720 5.38 -23.93 -55.44
C PRO A 720 6.45 -22.90 -55.06
N ILE A 721 6.86 -22.92 -53.81
CA ILE A 721 7.84 -21.96 -53.28
C ILE A 721 9.21 -22.07 -53.98
N ASP A 722 9.55 -23.25 -54.50
CA ASP A 722 10.77 -23.52 -55.27
C ASP A 722 10.90 -22.65 -56.52
N GLU A 723 9.79 -22.16 -57.09
CA GLU A 723 9.86 -21.25 -58.22
C GLU A 723 10.38 -19.86 -57.82
N TYR A 724 10.33 -19.49 -56.54
CA TYR A 724 10.79 -18.21 -56.02
C TYR A 724 12.26 -18.32 -55.58
N THR A 725 13.17 -17.84 -56.43
CA THR A 725 14.61 -17.85 -56.15
C THR A 725 14.99 -16.78 -55.13
N ILE A 726 15.95 -17.11 -54.27
CA ILE A 726 16.49 -16.20 -53.25
C ILE A 726 17.30 -15.09 -53.93
N HIS A 727 17.02 -13.84 -53.57
CA HIS A 727 17.74 -12.65 -54.01
C HIS A 727 18.22 -11.83 -52.81
N ARG A 728 19.10 -10.85 -53.05
CA ARG A 728 19.45 -9.85 -52.03
C ARG A 728 18.27 -8.91 -51.77
N ARG A 729 18.12 -8.54 -50.51
CA ARG A 729 17.21 -7.48 -50.05
C ARG A 729 17.30 -6.22 -50.92
N GLY A 730 16.15 -5.61 -51.22
CA GLY A 730 16.05 -4.33 -51.94
C GLY A 730 16.00 -4.43 -53.46
N GLY A 731 15.96 -5.64 -54.03
CA GLY A 731 15.74 -5.86 -55.46
C GLY A 731 14.34 -5.43 -55.96
N LYS A 732 14.12 -5.45 -57.28
CA LYS A 732 12.82 -5.11 -57.91
C LYS A 732 11.77 -6.24 -57.86
N GLY A 733 12.13 -7.40 -57.30
CA GLY A 733 11.28 -8.59 -57.24
C GLY A 733 11.09 -9.30 -58.59
N MET A 734 10.69 -10.56 -58.51
CA MET A 734 10.29 -11.40 -59.64
C MET A 734 8.80 -11.28 -59.89
N ILE A 735 8.33 -11.55 -61.11
CA ILE A 735 6.90 -11.63 -61.40
C ILE A 735 6.32 -12.85 -60.67
N THR A 736 5.28 -12.63 -59.87
CA THR A 736 4.51 -13.65 -59.12
C THR A 736 3.09 -13.85 -59.67
N TYR A 737 2.56 -12.84 -60.36
CA TYR A 737 1.21 -12.87 -60.92
C TYR A 737 1.11 -11.95 -62.14
N LYS A 738 0.42 -12.40 -63.19
CA LYS A 738 0.19 -11.56 -64.38
C LYS A 738 -1.05 -10.69 -64.18
N VAL A 739 -0.83 -9.46 -63.74
CA VAL A 739 -1.89 -8.44 -63.60
C VAL A 739 -2.39 -8.02 -64.99
N THR A 740 -3.70 -8.09 -65.21
CA THR A 740 -4.41 -7.66 -66.41
C THR A 740 -5.70 -6.95 -65.99
N GLU A 741 -6.34 -6.20 -66.86
CA GLU A 741 -7.66 -5.58 -66.55
C GLU A 741 -8.70 -6.61 -66.12
N LYS A 742 -8.62 -7.84 -66.65
CA LYS A 742 -9.52 -8.94 -66.28
C LYS A 742 -9.26 -9.45 -64.85
N THR A 743 -7.99 -9.61 -64.48
CA THR A 743 -7.62 -10.19 -63.18
C THR A 743 -7.62 -9.16 -62.05
N GLY A 744 -7.29 -7.91 -62.35
CA GLY A 744 -7.12 -6.85 -61.35
C GLY A 744 -5.85 -7.01 -60.52
N LEU A 745 -5.64 -6.07 -59.60
CA LEU A 745 -4.47 -5.97 -58.73
C LEU A 745 -4.48 -7.05 -57.64
N ILE A 746 -3.30 -7.39 -57.09
CA ILE A 746 -3.21 -8.33 -55.97
C ILE A 746 -3.76 -7.69 -54.69
N VAL A 747 -4.65 -8.41 -54.00
CA VAL A 747 -5.20 -8.02 -52.68
C VAL A 747 -4.34 -8.60 -51.56
N GLY A 748 -3.83 -9.81 -51.73
CA GLY A 748 -2.89 -10.39 -50.80
C GLY A 748 -2.38 -11.75 -51.24
N ALA A 749 -1.33 -12.19 -50.54
CA ALA A 749 -0.73 -13.49 -50.70
C ALA A 749 -0.39 -14.11 -49.34
N ARG A 750 -0.48 -15.43 -49.26
CA ARG A 750 -0.20 -16.23 -48.05
C ARG A 750 0.53 -17.50 -48.45
N ILE A 751 1.36 -18.00 -47.54
CA ILE A 751 1.94 -19.33 -47.67
C ILE A 751 0.95 -20.33 -47.07
N VAL A 752 0.59 -21.35 -47.85
CA VAL A 752 -0.50 -22.28 -47.57
C VAL A 752 -0.06 -23.73 -47.81
N LYS A 753 -0.65 -24.63 -47.02
CA LYS A 753 -0.61 -26.08 -47.20
C LYS A 753 -1.86 -26.54 -47.94
N ASP A 754 -1.82 -27.72 -48.54
CA ASP A 754 -2.98 -28.31 -49.24
C ASP A 754 -4.22 -28.47 -48.34
N GLU A 755 -3.99 -28.70 -47.04
CA GLU A 755 -5.02 -28.92 -46.03
C GLU A 755 -5.63 -27.63 -45.50
N ASP A 756 -5.02 -26.47 -45.76
CA ASP A 756 -5.52 -25.18 -45.27
C ASP A 756 -6.80 -24.75 -46.02
N GLU A 757 -7.55 -23.84 -45.41
CA GLU A 757 -8.69 -23.18 -46.06
C GLU A 757 -8.44 -21.68 -46.15
N ILE A 758 -9.04 -21.06 -47.16
CA ILE A 758 -9.00 -19.61 -47.31
C ILE A 758 -10.40 -19.04 -47.25
N MET A 759 -10.48 -17.82 -46.76
CA MET A 759 -11.69 -17.03 -46.82
C MET A 759 -11.43 -15.74 -47.59
N LEU A 760 -12.32 -15.46 -48.54
CA LEU A 760 -12.31 -14.26 -49.37
C LEU A 760 -13.53 -13.41 -49.00
N ILE A 761 -13.33 -12.11 -48.78
CA ILE A 761 -14.42 -11.17 -48.54
C ILE A 761 -14.42 -10.11 -49.64
N ASN A 762 -15.59 -9.82 -50.20
CA ASN A 762 -15.76 -8.74 -51.16
C ASN A 762 -16.21 -7.41 -50.51
N SER A 763 -16.20 -6.33 -51.28
CA SER A 763 -16.63 -4.98 -50.87
C SER A 763 -18.10 -4.87 -50.47
N SER A 764 -18.92 -5.89 -50.78
CA SER A 764 -20.30 -6.03 -50.33
C SER A 764 -20.43 -6.96 -49.13
N ASN A 765 -19.32 -7.23 -48.42
CA ASN A 765 -19.24 -8.09 -47.24
C ASN A 765 -19.63 -9.57 -47.45
N VAL A 766 -19.73 -10.03 -48.69
CA VAL A 766 -19.96 -11.46 -48.99
C VAL A 766 -18.66 -12.22 -48.79
N ALA A 767 -18.68 -13.20 -47.87
CA ALA A 767 -17.56 -14.09 -47.59
C ALA A 767 -17.74 -15.46 -48.26
N ILE A 768 -16.66 -15.99 -48.87
CA ILE A 768 -16.61 -17.36 -49.41
C ILE A 768 -15.41 -18.09 -48.80
N ARG A 769 -15.65 -19.32 -48.33
CA ARG A 769 -14.61 -20.25 -47.84
C ARG A 769 -14.28 -21.28 -48.93
N LEU A 770 -13.00 -21.47 -49.22
CA LEU A 770 -12.49 -22.39 -50.24
C LEU A 770 -11.38 -23.26 -49.65
N ASN A 771 -11.38 -24.55 -49.97
CA ASN A 771 -10.26 -25.43 -49.66
C ASN A 771 -9.07 -25.07 -50.55
N VAL A 772 -7.88 -24.98 -49.96
CA VAL A 772 -6.65 -24.66 -50.72
C VAL A 772 -6.37 -25.73 -51.78
N SER A 773 -6.65 -27.00 -51.49
CA SER A 773 -6.51 -28.14 -52.43
C SER A 773 -7.34 -28.02 -53.71
N GLU A 774 -8.43 -27.25 -53.72
CA GLU A 774 -9.28 -27.04 -54.90
C GLU A 774 -8.70 -25.97 -55.86
N ILE A 775 -7.70 -25.20 -55.41
CA ILE A 775 -7.09 -24.12 -56.18
C ILE A 775 -5.99 -24.68 -57.08
N SER A 776 -6.04 -24.38 -58.38
CA SER A 776 -5.04 -24.90 -59.31
C SER A 776 -3.62 -24.42 -59.01
N THR A 777 -2.68 -25.35 -58.98
CA THR A 777 -1.24 -25.08 -58.87
C THR A 777 -0.68 -24.77 -60.25
N THR A 778 -0.06 -23.61 -60.41
CA THR A 778 0.46 -23.10 -61.69
C THR A 778 1.76 -22.33 -61.47
N SER A 779 2.51 -22.11 -62.55
CA SER A 779 3.78 -21.37 -62.47
C SER A 779 3.58 -19.89 -62.11
N ARG A 780 4.68 -19.22 -61.73
CA ARG A 780 4.66 -17.82 -61.26
C ARG A 780 4.01 -16.86 -62.25
N ASN A 781 4.35 -16.91 -63.54
CA ASN A 781 3.87 -15.93 -64.52
C ASN A 781 2.55 -16.33 -65.20
N THR A 782 1.50 -16.54 -64.40
CA THR A 782 0.16 -16.94 -64.88
C THR A 782 -0.94 -16.11 -64.19
N MET A 783 -2.16 -16.19 -64.74
CA MET A 783 -3.34 -15.43 -64.26
C MET A 783 -4.18 -16.21 -63.22
N GLY A 784 -3.94 -17.50 -63.03
CA GLY A 784 -4.72 -18.33 -62.12
C GLY A 784 -6.15 -18.65 -62.59
N VAL A 785 -6.95 -19.17 -61.66
CA VAL A 785 -8.34 -19.59 -61.86
C VAL A 785 -9.30 -18.69 -61.07
N THR A 786 -10.58 -18.70 -61.42
CA THR A 786 -11.60 -17.93 -60.70
C THR A 786 -11.88 -18.59 -59.35
N LEU A 787 -11.64 -17.86 -58.26
CA LEU A 787 -11.94 -18.26 -56.89
C LEU A 787 -13.31 -17.73 -56.45
N MET A 788 -13.61 -16.48 -56.78
CA MET A 788 -14.88 -15.82 -56.47
C MET A 788 -15.38 -15.08 -57.70
N LYS A 789 -16.65 -15.30 -58.06
CA LYS A 789 -17.29 -14.46 -59.08
C LYS A 789 -17.61 -13.12 -58.46
N THR A 790 -16.98 -12.08 -58.95
CA THR A 790 -17.23 -10.69 -58.60
C THR A 790 -18.13 -10.05 -59.68
N GLY A 791 -19.17 -9.31 -59.28
CA GLY A 791 -19.94 -8.46 -60.20
C GLY A 791 -19.15 -7.23 -60.65
N GLU A 792 -19.64 -6.47 -61.65
CA GLU A 792 -18.88 -5.33 -62.23
C GLU A 792 -18.44 -4.25 -61.22
N GLU A 793 -19.11 -4.13 -60.07
CA GLU A 793 -18.77 -3.19 -58.98
C GLU A 793 -18.22 -3.86 -57.70
N GLN A 794 -18.12 -5.19 -57.65
CA GLN A 794 -17.65 -5.91 -56.47
C GLN A 794 -16.17 -6.26 -56.58
N ARG A 795 -15.41 -6.07 -55.51
CA ARG A 795 -13.99 -6.44 -55.46
C ARG A 795 -13.67 -7.17 -54.18
N VAL A 796 -12.76 -8.14 -54.23
CA VAL A 796 -12.19 -8.78 -53.04
C VAL A 796 -11.38 -7.73 -52.28
N VAL A 797 -11.66 -7.59 -50.98
CA VAL A 797 -11.04 -6.59 -50.10
C VAL A 797 -10.14 -7.22 -49.04
N ALA A 798 -10.41 -8.47 -48.65
CA ALA A 798 -9.65 -9.16 -47.61
C ALA A 798 -9.49 -10.65 -47.90
N ILE A 799 -8.38 -11.20 -47.41
CA ILE A 799 -8.06 -12.63 -47.49
C ILE A 799 -7.59 -13.08 -46.11
N ALA A 800 -8.27 -14.07 -45.54
CA ALA A 800 -7.89 -14.71 -44.29
C ALA A 800 -7.51 -16.17 -44.55
N LYS A 801 -6.41 -16.62 -43.95
CA LYS A 801 -5.99 -18.03 -43.96
C LYS A 801 -6.54 -18.69 -42.69
N ILE A 802 -7.21 -19.81 -42.86
CA ILE A 802 -7.70 -20.66 -41.77
C ILE A 802 -6.83 -21.91 -41.77
N ASN A 803 -6.00 -22.09 -40.75
CA ASN A 803 -5.17 -23.28 -40.61
C ASN A 803 -6.08 -24.45 -40.18
N CYS A 804 -5.99 -25.58 -40.89
CA CYS A 804 -6.77 -26.79 -40.54
C CYS A 804 -6.08 -27.62 -39.44
N SER A 805 -4.82 -27.32 -39.12
CA SER A 805 -3.97 -28.04 -38.18
C SER A 805 -3.81 -27.36 -36.80
N ASP A 806 -4.87 -26.77 -36.24
CA ASP A 806 -4.90 -26.47 -34.80
C ASP A 806 -5.50 -27.63 -33.97
N ASP A 807 -5.81 -28.76 -34.63
CA ASP A 807 -5.97 -30.05 -33.97
C ASP A 807 -4.60 -30.74 -33.85
N ILE A 808 -3.94 -30.50 -32.72
CA ILE A 808 -2.95 -31.38 -32.06
C ILE A 808 -1.65 -31.63 -32.84
N GLU A 809 -0.58 -30.92 -32.48
CA GLU A 809 0.72 -31.55 -32.22
C GLU A 809 1.63 -30.64 -31.37
N ASN A 810 1.77 -31.01 -30.08
CA ASN A 810 2.81 -30.49 -29.20
C ASN A 810 4.17 -31.03 -29.67
N LYS A 811 5.09 -30.12 -30.02
CA LYS A 811 6.53 -30.29 -29.78
C LYS A 811 7.16 -28.98 -29.36
#